data_AF-A0A7I8V5G8-F1
#
_entry.id   AF-A0A7I8V5G8-F1
#
_cell.length_a   1.000
_cell.length_b   1.000
_cell.length_c   1.000
_cell.angle_alpha   90.00
_cell.angle_beta   90.00
_cell.angle_gamma   90.00
#
_symmetry.space_group_name_H-M   'P 1'
#
loop_
_entity.id
_entity.type
_entity.pdbx_description
1 polymer ?
#
loop_
_entity_poly.entity_id
_entity_poly.type
_entity_poly.pdbx_seq_one_letter_code
_entity_poly.pdbx_strand_id
1 'polypeptide(L)'
;MTSRNNKKDTRERAIDRRVSLTEYEDNDIDIEETAKNTEYQKGSTPTAKYGVLFQKMRHAIPESYACSIGCGGEKCKYCNAPASGKFSEEHMQIKGLFSSWITDKIIAISRPSTTLVERYDIIGQFEQKNIKSIINLQLPGEHPACGLNKLEVEGFSYKPEDFMKKKIFFYNFGWRDYGVGTTSGVLDTVKVMQYSISEGAVAVHCHAGSGRTGVLIACYFIYANRMTAEEAIHLVRSKRPGSIQTVYQVKFIQEFQQYIRPFKIVYSLQNDCDGNEAPPFNLSQYIVRQRYLLHGQQFRTFKYLPKIVYIICERLLTLNKEMDRDYNPAMRQADKRDRFVKDGKRWKGKKTEKLDKYYSKHQDSSSIGSENNDNDDEAAQESISLQVIEALELDDYDGYVHKRVEELKQKLNAEINIWKTLGKEENAVVLAKLLWDWIEELHDPVLRAQDFQKMLLLYDHPYEGLASLDSCSTATVVYLFRFLSALGPLNESDTLNLIEKFLSCLTQRNIVNCDSTMSSTSTDFRPRATNFSISIKDGISERLLKFFKNLLGALSEDDRNHIKTTNKMKKLLFSLPKPGEELESHSLNTTNSYKKNSTKIQSSRQGRGGSNKYNYEEEEDENEDEVEFRSTSRQHKFR
;
A
#
# COMPACT_ATOMS: atom_id res chain seq x y z
N MET A 1 -50.90 -25.99 -0.98
CA MET A 1 -49.50 -26.42 -1.18
C MET A 1 -48.69 -25.28 -1.79
N THR A 2 -48.11 -24.38 -0.97
CA THR A 2 -47.24 -23.28 -1.46
C THR A 2 -46.62 -22.56 -0.26
N SER A 3 -45.37 -22.86 0.10
CA SER A 3 -44.42 -21.99 0.84
C SER A 3 -43.24 -22.84 1.36
N ARG A 4 -42.24 -23.04 0.49
CA ARG A 4 -40.89 -23.59 0.78
C ARG A 4 -40.12 -23.58 -0.55
N ASN A 5 -39.38 -22.50 -0.85
CA ASN A 5 -38.27 -22.51 -1.84
C ASN A 5 -37.40 -21.23 -1.81
N ASN A 6 -37.96 -20.05 -1.52
CA ASN A 6 -37.23 -18.77 -1.53
C ASN A 6 -36.26 -18.57 -0.33
N LYS A 7 -35.40 -19.55 -0.05
CA LYS A 7 -34.33 -19.48 0.97
C LYS A 7 -32.99 -20.11 0.56
N LYS A 8 -32.85 -20.64 -0.66
CA LYS A 8 -31.54 -21.07 -1.21
C LYS A 8 -30.84 -19.94 -1.98
N ASP A 9 -31.51 -19.35 -2.97
CA ASP A 9 -30.97 -18.36 -3.92
C ASP A 9 -30.33 -17.11 -3.26
N THR A 10 -30.77 -16.76 -2.04
CA THR A 10 -30.20 -15.64 -1.26
C THR A 10 -28.88 -15.96 -0.56
N ARG A 11 -28.44 -17.23 -0.56
CA ARG A 11 -27.21 -17.66 0.13
C ARG A 11 -26.01 -17.79 -0.82
N GLU A 12 -26.24 -18.17 -2.08
CA GLU A 12 -25.19 -18.24 -3.11
C GLU A 12 -24.72 -16.83 -3.51
N ARG A 13 -25.63 -15.85 -3.63
CA ARG A 13 -25.29 -14.44 -3.91
C ARG A 13 -24.65 -13.68 -2.74
N ALA A 14 -24.40 -14.34 -1.60
CA ALA A 14 -23.74 -13.76 -0.44
C ALA A 14 -22.25 -14.16 -0.34
N ILE A 15 -21.77 -15.08 -1.19
CA ILE A 15 -20.40 -15.60 -1.16
C ILE A 15 -19.44 -14.75 -2.00
N ASP A 16 -19.98 -14.07 -3.02
CA ASP A 16 -19.25 -13.28 -4.03
C ASP A 16 -18.89 -11.85 -3.54
N ARG A 17 -18.59 -11.71 -2.24
CA ARG A 17 -18.25 -10.44 -1.55
C ARG A 17 -17.20 -10.61 -0.44
N ARG A 18 -16.24 -11.51 -0.64
CA ARG A 18 -15.00 -11.52 0.15
C ARG A 18 -14.21 -10.25 -0.19
N VAL A 19 -14.32 -9.20 0.63
CA VAL A 19 -13.60 -7.93 0.40
C VAL A 19 -12.10 -8.14 0.64
N SER A 20 -11.44 -8.67 -0.38
CA SER A 20 -10.00 -8.90 -0.38
C SER A 20 -9.27 -7.57 -0.34
N LEU A 21 -8.11 -7.49 0.32
CA LEU A 21 -7.32 -6.26 0.32
C LEU A 21 -6.80 -5.86 -1.08
N THR A 22 -6.82 -6.81 -2.03
CA THR A 22 -6.61 -6.60 -3.45
C THR A 22 -7.75 -5.85 -4.16
N GLU A 23 -8.99 -5.86 -3.63
CA GLU A 23 -10.08 -5.00 -4.14
C GLU A 23 -9.88 -3.51 -3.77
N TYR A 24 -9.17 -3.21 -2.67
CA TYR A 24 -8.75 -1.83 -2.40
C TYR A 24 -7.77 -1.30 -3.46
N GLU A 25 -7.16 -2.20 -4.25
CA GLU A 25 -6.30 -1.89 -5.40
C GLU A 25 -7.09 -1.89 -6.73
N ASP A 26 -8.38 -2.23 -6.75
CA ASP A 26 -9.26 -2.07 -7.95
C ASP A 26 -9.73 -0.62 -8.17
N ASN A 27 -9.25 0.31 -7.33
CA ASN A 27 -9.37 1.75 -7.56
C ASN A 27 -8.14 2.34 -8.27
N ASP A 28 -7.12 1.53 -8.54
CA ASP A 28 -6.04 1.92 -9.44
C ASP A 28 -6.60 2.06 -10.86
N ILE A 29 -6.51 3.27 -11.40
CA ILE A 29 -7.05 3.59 -12.73
C ILE A 29 -6.40 2.68 -13.77
N ASP A 30 -7.21 2.02 -14.59
CA ASP A 30 -6.73 1.17 -15.68
C ASP A 30 -6.16 2.01 -16.83
N ILE A 31 -4.93 2.44 -16.63
CA ILE A 31 -4.17 3.21 -17.60
C ILE A 31 -3.84 2.36 -18.83
N GLU A 32 -3.96 1.04 -18.83
CA GLU A 32 -3.67 0.25 -20.03
C GLU A 32 -4.55 0.65 -21.21
N GLU A 33 -5.86 0.81 -21.03
CA GLU A 33 -6.76 1.24 -22.12
C GLU A 33 -6.51 2.70 -22.54
N THR A 34 -6.10 3.55 -21.59
CA THR A 34 -5.74 4.95 -21.85
C THR A 34 -4.41 5.10 -22.60
N ALA A 35 -3.43 4.23 -22.32
CA ALA A 35 -2.08 4.26 -22.87
C ALA A 35 -1.98 3.53 -24.22
N LYS A 36 -2.70 2.42 -24.42
CA LYS A 36 -2.76 1.67 -25.70
C LYS A 36 -3.16 2.54 -26.90
N ASN A 37 -3.89 3.63 -26.65
CA ASN A 37 -4.35 4.60 -27.65
C ASN A 37 -3.44 5.83 -27.84
N THR A 38 -2.21 5.83 -27.32
CA THR A 38 -1.24 6.93 -27.52
C THR A 38 0.04 6.41 -28.17
N GLU A 39 0.38 6.89 -29.37
CA GLU A 39 1.66 6.57 -30.02
C GLU A 39 2.85 7.13 -29.22
N TYR A 40 3.41 6.30 -28.34
CA TYR A 40 4.48 6.69 -27.44
C TYR A 40 5.82 6.81 -28.17
N GLN A 41 6.26 8.04 -28.43
CA GLN A 41 7.61 8.35 -28.91
C GLN A 41 8.66 8.14 -27.79
N LYS A 42 8.91 6.85 -27.54
CA LYS A 42 9.85 6.30 -26.56
C LYS A 42 11.26 6.86 -26.77
N GLY A 43 11.70 7.72 -25.85
CA GLY A 43 13.03 8.35 -25.87
C GLY A 43 13.06 9.88 -25.95
N SER A 44 11.92 10.57 -26.09
CA SER A 44 11.89 12.03 -26.09
C SER A 44 11.86 12.63 -24.67
N THR A 45 12.86 13.45 -24.31
CA THR A 45 12.91 14.11 -23.00
C THR A 45 11.96 15.32 -22.93
N PRO A 46 11.09 15.43 -21.90
CA PRO A 46 10.04 16.44 -21.85
C PRO A 46 10.59 17.83 -21.50
N THR A 47 10.78 18.68 -22.50
CA THR A 47 11.22 20.08 -22.31
C THR A 47 10.16 20.94 -21.60
N ALA A 48 10.59 22.04 -20.98
CA ALA A 48 9.69 23.04 -20.38
C ALA A 48 9.11 24.01 -21.43
N LYS A 49 7.87 24.47 -21.23
CA LYS A 49 7.19 25.34 -22.22
C LYS A 49 7.48 26.83 -22.05
N TYR A 50 7.86 27.29 -20.87
CA TYR A 50 8.34 28.66 -20.65
C TYR A 50 9.85 28.70 -20.42
N GLY A 51 10.57 29.44 -21.27
CA GLY A 51 11.99 29.70 -21.10
C GLY A 51 12.31 30.49 -19.81
N VAL A 52 13.53 30.32 -19.28
CA VAL A 52 13.97 30.87 -17.99
C VAL A 52 13.83 32.40 -17.92
N LEU A 53 14.01 33.11 -19.04
CA LEU A 53 13.86 34.57 -19.11
C LEU A 53 12.42 35.04 -18.78
N PHE A 54 11.40 34.34 -19.31
CA PHE A 54 9.99 34.64 -19.02
C PHE A 54 9.66 34.40 -17.54
N GLN A 55 10.23 33.34 -16.96
CA GLN A 55 10.07 33.03 -15.53
C GLN A 55 10.69 34.13 -14.66
N LYS A 56 11.91 34.61 -14.99
CA LYS A 56 12.56 35.72 -14.27
C LYS A 56 11.77 37.02 -14.39
N MET A 57 11.32 37.40 -15.59
CA MET A 57 10.54 38.64 -15.77
C MET A 57 9.22 38.62 -14.99
N ARG A 58 8.54 37.47 -14.87
CA ARG A 58 7.26 37.39 -14.13
C ARG A 58 7.40 37.68 -12.62
N HIS A 59 8.56 37.37 -12.02
CA HIS A 59 8.84 37.68 -10.61
C HIS A 59 9.20 39.15 -10.36
N ALA A 60 9.48 39.94 -11.41
CA ALA A 60 9.77 41.37 -11.33
C ALA A 60 8.53 42.27 -11.52
N ILE A 61 7.37 41.69 -11.84
CA ILE A 61 6.11 42.43 -11.96
C ILE A 61 5.45 42.53 -10.57
N PRO A 62 5.10 43.73 -10.07
CA PRO A 62 4.39 43.86 -8.80
C PRO A 62 3.06 43.11 -8.80
N GLU A 63 2.75 42.43 -7.69
CA GLU A 63 1.62 41.51 -7.56
C GLU A 63 0.26 42.14 -7.94
N SER A 64 0.06 43.42 -7.60
CA SER A 64 -1.10 44.24 -7.95
C SER A 64 -1.35 44.38 -9.47
N TYR A 65 -0.30 44.29 -10.29
CA TYR A 65 -0.39 44.38 -11.76
C TYR A 65 -0.21 43.03 -12.47
N ALA A 66 0.23 41.99 -11.75
CA ALA A 66 0.52 40.67 -12.30
C ALA A 66 -0.71 40.01 -12.96
N CYS A 67 -1.92 40.26 -12.45
CA CYS A 67 -3.18 39.78 -13.03
C CYS A 67 -3.46 40.44 -14.40
N SER A 68 -3.41 41.78 -14.44
CA SER A 68 -3.75 42.57 -15.63
C SER A 68 -2.75 42.35 -16.76
N ILE A 69 -1.45 42.43 -16.46
CA ILE A 69 -0.36 42.28 -17.44
C ILE A 69 -0.15 40.79 -17.80
N GLY A 70 -0.12 39.92 -16.79
CA GLY A 70 0.31 38.52 -16.95
C GLY A 70 -0.80 37.52 -17.22
N CYS A 71 -2.08 37.89 -17.08
CA CYS A 71 -3.24 37.00 -17.24
C CYS A 71 -4.45 37.61 -17.96
N GLY A 72 -4.51 38.94 -18.15
CA GLY A 72 -5.62 39.65 -18.80
C GLY A 72 -6.71 40.19 -17.85
N GLY A 73 -6.48 40.16 -16.53
CA GLY A 73 -7.41 40.69 -15.53
C GLY A 73 -8.81 40.09 -15.59
N GLU A 74 -9.85 40.92 -15.56
CA GLU A 74 -11.26 40.51 -15.69
C GLU A 74 -11.53 39.69 -16.97
N LYS A 75 -10.79 40.00 -18.04
CA LYS A 75 -10.85 39.31 -19.35
C LYS A 75 -9.92 38.08 -19.40
N CYS A 76 -9.47 37.55 -18.26
CA CYS A 76 -8.62 36.37 -18.22
C CYS A 76 -9.30 35.16 -18.85
N LYS A 77 -8.73 34.66 -19.96
CA LYS A 77 -9.31 33.56 -20.76
C LYS A 77 -9.64 32.30 -19.95
N TYR A 78 -8.94 32.03 -18.84
CA TYR A 78 -9.20 30.85 -18.00
C TYR A 78 -10.33 31.06 -16.98
N CYS A 79 -10.50 32.28 -16.47
CA CYS A 79 -11.58 32.63 -15.54
C CYS A 79 -12.84 33.16 -16.26
N ASN A 80 -12.89 33.04 -17.59
CA ASN A 80 -14.02 33.42 -18.44
C ASN A 80 -13.95 32.62 -19.76
N ALA A 81 -13.82 31.30 -19.67
CA ALA A 81 -13.53 30.43 -20.82
C ALA A 81 -14.52 30.58 -21.99
N PRO A 82 -15.86 30.60 -21.80
CA PRO A 82 -16.82 30.69 -22.90
C PRO A 82 -16.72 32.02 -23.68
N ALA A 83 -16.59 33.15 -22.98
CA ALA A 83 -16.51 34.47 -23.62
C ALA A 83 -15.07 34.87 -24.03
N SER A 84 -14.10 33.96 -23.88
CA SER A 84 -12.70 34.25 -24.22
C SER A 84 -12.39 34.26 -25.72
N GLY A 85 -13.21 33.56 -26.52
CA GLY A 85 -12.89 33.26 -27.93
C GLY A 85 -11.62 32.42 -28.14
N LYS A 86 -11.05 31.84 -27.07
CA LYS A 86 -9.80 31.04 -27.08
C LYS A 86 -10.03 29.53 -26.95
N PHE A 87 -11.27 29.12 -26.67
CA PHE A 87 -11.65 27.74 -26.37
C PHE A 87 -13.00 27.42 -27.01
N SER A 88 -13.07 26.26 -27.68
CA SER A 88 -14.28 25.61 -28.20
C SER A 88 -14.94 24.73 -27.12
N GLU A 89 -16.16 24.23 -27.37
CA GLU A 89 -16.90 23.35 -26.44
C GLU A 89 -16.10 22.08 -26.05
N GLU A 90 -15.26 21.53 -26.93
CA GLU A 90 -14.43 20.34 -26.64
C GLU A 90 -13.41 20.59 -25.51
N HIS A 91 -12.98 21.84 -25.34
CA HIS A 91 -12.10 22.32 -24.28
C HIS A 91 -12.86 22.66 -22.97
N MET A 92 -14.18 22.43 -22.95
CA MET A 92 -15.10 22.71 -21.84
C MET A 92 -15.92 21.47 -21.48
N GLN A 93 -15.22 20.39 -21.13
CA GLN A 93 -15.78 19.13 -20.62
C GLN A 93 -16.71 19.31 -19.41
N ILE A 94 -16.47 20.38 -18.63
CA ILE A 94 -17.46 21.11 -17.82
C ILE A 94 -17.73 22.44 -18.53
N LYS A 95 -18.99 22.69 -18.93
CA LYS A 95 -19.40 23.96 -19.54
C LYS A 95 -19.18 25.10 -18.56
N GLY A 96 -18.55 26.17 -19.04
CA GLY A 96 -18.10 27.31 -18.24
C GLY A 96 -16.61 27.29 -17.87
N LEU A 97 -15.95 26.14 -17.85
CA LEU A 97 -14.55 25.98 -17.40
C LEU A 97 -13.64 25.40 -18.48
N PHE A 98 -12.42 25.91 -18.61
CA PHE A 98 -11.39 25.28 -19.44
C PHE A 98 -10.95 23.96 -18.80
N SER A 99 -11.42 22.83 -19.31
CA SER A 99 -11.48 21.55 -18.60
C SER A 99 -11.20 20.36 -19.53
N SER A 100 -10.43 19.39 -19.04
CA SER A 100 -10.02 18.21 -19.82
C SER A 100 -9.95 16.98 -18.91
N TRP A 101 -10.58 15.88 -19.31
CA TRP A 101 -10.37 14.57 -18.70
C TRP A 101 -8.97 14.07 -19.04
N ILE A 102 -8.20 13.67 -18.02
CA ILE A 102 -6.90 13.01 -18.18
C ILE A 102 -7.09 11.49 -18.19
N THR A 103 -8.02 11.02 -17.35
CA THR A 103 -8.55 9.65 -17.31
C THR A 103 -10.08 9.73 -17.17
N ASP A 104 -10.77 8.61 -17.02
CA ASP A 104 -12.20 8.55 -16.68
C ASP A 104 -12.51 9.13 -15.27
N LYS A 105 -11.58 9.00 -14.31
CA LYS A 105 -11.72 9.50 -12.93
C LYS A 105 -11.12 10.89 -12.70
N ILE A 106 -10.14 11.34 -13.49
CA ILE A 106 -9.37 12.57 -13.22
C ILE A 106 -9.69 13.65 -14.25
N ILE A 107 -10.27 14.76 -13.81
CA ILE A 107 -10.49 15.96 -14.64
C ILE A 107 -9.63 17.13 -14.15
N ALA A 108 -8.86 17.71 -15.07
CA ALA A 108 -8.09 18.93 -14.83
C ALA A 108 -8.88 20.16 -15.31
N ILE A 109 -9.17 21.10 -14.40
CA ILE A 109 -10.03 22.27 -14.68
C ILE A 109 -9.31 23.59 -14.37
N SER A 110 -9.69 24.67 -15.06
CA SER A 110 -9.47 26.04 -14.56
C SER A 110 -10.32 26.29 -13.32
N ARG A 111 -9.90 27.21 -12.43
CA ARG A 111 -10.67 27.50 -11.21
C ARG A 111 -12.13 27.87 -11.53
N PRO A 112 -13.11 27.33 -10.80
CA PRO A 112 -14.47 27.86 -10.81
C PRO A 112 -14.53 29.32 -10.35
N SER A 113 -15.63 29.99 -10.65
CA SER A 113 -15.99 31.26 -10.02
C SER A 113 -17.49 31.30 -9.74
N THR A 114 -17.94 31.98 -8.69
CA THR A 114 -19.37 31.99 -8.28
C THR A 114 -20.30 32.33 -9.46
N THR A 115 -19.95 33.37 -10.22
CA THR A 115 -20.68 33.80 -11.43
C THR A 115 -20.70 32.75 -12.55
N LEU A 116 -19.69 31.90 -12.67
CA LEU A 116 -19.68 30.79 -13.64
C LEU A 116 -20.44 29.56 -13.09
N VAL A 117 -20.35 29.30 -11.79
CA VAL A 117 -21.01 28.18 -11.12
C VAL A 117 -22.52 28.30 -11.24
N GLU A 118 -23.07 29.48 -10.95
CA GLU A 118 -24.49 29.79 -11.12
C GLU A 118 -24.92 29.76 -12.60
N ARG A 119 -24.16 30.41 -13.49
CA ARG A 119 -24.53 30.61 -14.90
C ARG A 119 -24.58 29.32 -15.72
N TYR A 120 -23.74 28.34 -15.38
CA TYR A 120 -23.59 27.10 -16.16
C TYR A 120 -23.97 25.83 -15.38
N ASP A 121 -24.58 25.96 -14.20
CA ASP A 121 -24.86 24.87 -13.26
C ASP A 121 -23.66 23.90 -13.11
N ILE A 122 -22.52 24.46 -12.72
CA ILE A 122 -21.27 23.68 -12.61
C ILE A 122 -21.42 22.56 -11.56
N ILE A 123 -22.19 22.79 -10.50
CA ILE A 123 -22.43 21.80 -9.44
C ILE A 123 -23.31 20.66 -9.96
N GLY A 124 -24.40 20.95 -10.68
CA GLY A 124 -25.22 19.91 -11.31
C GLY A 124 -24.45 19.13 -12.39
N GLN A 125 -23.57 19.79 -13.16
CA GLN A 125 -22.66 19.10 -14.07
C GLN A 125 -21.67 18.16 -13.33
N PHE A 126 -21.19 18.54 -12.14
CA PHE A 126 -20.34 17.66 -11.32
C PHE A 126 -21.12 16.46 -10.79
N GLU A 127 -22.34 16.67 -10.29
CA GLU A 127 -23.23 15.59 -9.86
C GLU A 127 -23.53 14.61 -11.02
N GLN A 128 -23.84 15.12 -12.21
CA GLN A 128 -24.09 14.32 -13.44
C GLN A 128 -22.87 13.52 -13.90
N LYS A 129 -21.66 14.07 -13.74
CA LYS A 129 -20.39 13.43 -14.15
C LYS A 129 -19.74 12.62 -13.02
N ASN A 130 -20.48 12.34 -11.95
CA ASN A 130 -20.02 11.62 -10.76
C ASN A 130 -18.73 12.18 -10.12
N ILE A 131 -18.50 13.50 -10.21
CA ILE A 131 -17.38 14.18 -9.57
C ILE A 131 -17.73 14.35 -8.08
N LYS A 132 -16.91 13.75 -7.21
CA LYS A 132 -17.13 13.70 -5.74
C LYS A 132 -16.11 14.49 -4.93
N SER A 133 -14.96 14.83 -5.51
CA SER A 133 -13.92 15.59 -4.81
C SER A 133 -13.34 16.70 -5.67
N ILE A 134 -13.00 17.81 -5.03
CA ILE A 134 -12.23 18.92 -5.58
C ILE A 134 -10.90 19.01 -4.84
N ILE A 135 -9.80 19.03 -5.58
CA ILE A 135 -8.47 19.34 -5.06
C ILE A 135 -8.07 20.72 -5.59
N ASN A 136 -8.14 21.71 -4.70
CA ASN A 136 -7.65 23.06 -4.95
C ASN A 136 -6.17 23.16 -4.59
N LEU A 137 -5.37 23.70 -5.50
CA LEU A 137 -3.93 23.92 -5.33
C LEU A 137 -3.57 25.41 -5.17
N GLN A 138 -4.56 26.28 -5.01
CA GLN A 138 -4.37 27.72 -4.81
C GLN A 138 -4.31 28.12 -3.33
N LEU A 139 -3.42 29.04 -2.98
CA LEU A 139 -3.49 29.76 -1.71
C LEU A 139 -4.66 30.78 -1.72
N PRO A 140 -5.28 31.08 -0.57
CA PRO A 140 -6.22 32.19 -0.45
C PRO A 140 -5.60 33.52 -0.91
N GLY A 141 -6.41 34.36 -1.57
CA GLY A 141 -5.98 35.64 -2.13
C GLY A 141 -5.39 35.55 -3.55
N GLU A 142 -5.16 34.36 -4.10
CA GLU A 142 -4.53 34.20 -5.40
C GLU A 142 -5.31 34.80 -6.59
N HIS A 143 -4.58 35.50 -7.46
CA HIS A 143 -5.11 36.13 -8.68
C HIS A 143 -6.38 36.98 -8.41
N PRO A 144 -6.31 38.00 -7.53
CA PRO A 144 -7.50 38.66 -6.99
C PRO A 144 -8.27 39.52 -8.00
N ALA A 145 -7.66 39.83 -9.15
CA ALA A 145 -8.23 40.61 -10.25
C ALA A 145 -8.41 39.78 -11.54
N CYS A 146 -8.42 38.44 -11.47
CA CYS A 146 -8.63 37.57 -12.64
C CYS A 146 -10.05 36.97 -12.67
N GLY A 147 -10.83 37.33 -13.70
CA GLY A 147 -12.19 36.80 -13.93
C GLY A 147 -13.32 37.80 -13.66
N LEU A 148 -14.56 37.33 -13.84
CA LEU A 148 -15.77 38.15 -13.82
C LEU A 148 -16.21 38.64 -12.42
N ASN A 149 -15.67 38.05 -11.35
CA ASN A 149 -15.93 38.44 -9.97
C ASN A 149 -14.63 38.59 -9.19
N LYS A 150 -14.66 39.48 -8.18
CA LYS A 150 -13.64 39.51 -7.13
C LYS A 150 -13.68 38.20 -6.34
N LEU A 151 -12.61 37.91 -5.60
CA LEU A 151 -12.59 36.80 -4.67
C LEU A 151 -13.70 36.97 -3.60
N GLU A 152 -14.24 35.85 -3.18
CA GLU A 152 -15.11 35.71 -2.01
C GLU A 152 -14.36 36.09 -0.73
N VAL A 153 -15.09 36.27 0.38
CA VAL A 153 -14.54 36.70 1.68
C VAL A 153 -13.40 35.81 2.17
N GLU A 154 -13.42 34.53 1.82
CA GLU A 154 -12.43 33.51 2.20
C GLU A 154 -11.19 33.49 1.28
N GLY A 155 -11.15 34.33 0.25
CA GLY A 155 -9.99 34.48 -0.65
C GLY A 155 -9.95 33.53 -1.84
N PHE A 156 -11.04 32.81 -2.15
CA PHE A 156 -11.18 32.01 -3.38
C PHE A 156 -12.14 32.66 -4.37
N SER A 157 -12.10 32.28 -5.65
CA SER A 157 -12.99 32.85 -6.69
C SER A 157 -14.42 32.31 -6.65
N TYR A 158 -14.66 31.28 -5.85
CA TYR A 158 -15.94 30.61 -5.59
C TYR A 158 -16.00 30.15 -4.13
N LYS A 159 -17.18 29.79 -3.65
CA LYS A 159 -17.43 29.24 -2.31
C LYS A 159 -17.35 27.71 -2.33
N PRO A 160 -16.39 27.07 -1.65
CA PRO A 160 -16.35 25.61 -1.56
C PRO A 160 -17.61 25.00 -0.92
N GLU A 161 -18.30 25.76 -0.07
CA GLU A 161 -19.44 25.35 0.74
C GLU A 161 -20.64 24.97 -0.14
N ASP A 162 -20.77 25.61 -1.31
CA ASP A 162 -21.85 25.31 -2.24
C ASP A 162 -21.67 23.95 -2.95
N PHE A 163 -20.42 23.53 -3.15
CA PHE A 163 -20.08 22.16 -3.57
C PHE A 163 -20.25 21.16 -2.40
N MET A 164 -19.78 21.51 -1.19
CA MET A 164 -19.90 20.66 -0.01
C MET A 164 -21.35 20.39 0.40
N LYS A 165 -22.27 21.35 0.21
CA LYS A 165 -23.73 21.16 0.39
C LYS A 165 -24.31 20.05 -0.51
N LYS A 166 -23.69 19.78 -1.66
CA LYS A 166 -24.05 18.66 -2.56
C LYS A 166 -23.22 17.40 -2.35
N LYS A 167 -22.52 17.28 -1.21
CA LYS A 167 -21.60 16.17 -0.89
C LYS A 167 -20.45 16.00 -1.91
N ILE A 168 -20.01 17.11 -2.50
CA ILE A 168 -18.76 17.17 -3.25
C ILE A 168 -17.70 17.69 -2.26
N PHE A 169 -16.76 16.82 -1.88
CA PHE A 169 -15.70 17.15 -0.92
C PHE A 169 -14.74 18.18 -1.49
N PHE A 170 -14.18 19.03 -0.63
CA PHE A 170 -13.19 20.03 -1.02
C PHE A 170 -11.92 19.86 -0.17
N TYR A 171 -10.78 19.76 -0.84
CA TYR A 171 -9.46 19.64 -0.23
C TYR A 171 -8.56 20.78 -0.72
N ASN A 172 -7.95 21.51 0.21
CA ASN A 172 -7.09 22.64 -0.07
C ASN A 172 -5.61 22.30 0.19
N PHE A 173 -4.86 22.06 -0.88
CA PHE A 173 -3.42 21.78 -0.86
C PHE A 173 -2.66 22.90 -1.59
N GLY A 174 -2.84 24.14 -1.12
CA GLY A 174 -2.29 25.34 -1.74
C GLY A 174 -0.76 25.44 -1.65
N TRP A 175 -0.10 25.66 -2.80
CA TRP A 175 1.30 26.12 -2.85
C TRP A 175 1.49 27.20 -3.91
N ARG A 176 2.51 28.06 -3.74
CA ARG A 176 2.73 29.28 -4.53
C ARG A 176 2.69 29.05 -6.04
N ASP A 177 2.04 29.96 -6.76
CA ASP A 177 1.86 29.83 -8.22
C ASP A 177 3.18 29.77 -8.98
N TYR A 178 3.19 29.00 -10.08
CA TYR A 178 4.38 28.57 -10.84
C TYR A 178 5.45 27.77 -10.07
N GLY A 179 5.40 27.74 -8.74
CA GLY A 179 6.24 26.90 -7.89
C GLY A 179 5.82 25.43 -7.84
N VAL A 180 6.43 24.73 -6.89
CA VAL A 180 6.22 23.30 -6.56
C VAL A 180 5.94 23.18 -5.06
N GLY A 181 5.27 22.11 -4.64
CA GLY A 181 5.09 21.79 -3.22
C GLY A 181 6.34 21.19 -2.60
N THR A 182 6.29 20.85 -1.31
CA THR A 182 7.27 19.91 -0.72
C THR A 182 6.98 18.49 -1.22
N THR A 183 8.00 17.65 -1.33
CA THR A 183 7.84 16.28 -1.86
C THR A 183 6.94 15.42 -0.95
N SER A 184 7.01 15.64 0.37
CA SER A 184 6.09 15.07 1.36
C SER A 184 4.66 15.60 1.22
N GLY A 185 4.47 16.92 1.13
CA GLY A 185 3.14 17.53 0.98
C GLY A 185 2.43 17.09 -0.32
N VAL A 186 3.18 16.90 -1.41
CA VAL A 186 2.64 16.32 -2.65
C VAL A 186 2.36 14.81 -2.48
N LEU A 187 3.18 14.06 -1.74
CA LEU A 187 2.92 12.64 -1.43
C LEU A 187 1.61 12.47 -0.63
N ASP A 188 1.35 13.32 0.35
CA ASP A 188 0.09 13.28 1.09
C ASP A 188 -1.10 13.79 0.26
N THR A 189 -0.88 14.75 -0.64
CA THR A 189 -1.89 15.17 -1.62
C THR A 189 -2.28 14.02 -2.57
N VAL A 190 -1.33 13.23 -3.08
CA VAL A 190 -1.66 12.08 -3.97
C VAL A 190 -2.33 10.92 -3.22
N LYS A 191 -2.07 10.73 -1.92
CA LYS A 191 -2.84 9.78 -1.08
C LYS A 191 -4.30 10.18 -0.94
N VAL A 192 -4.57 11.48 -0.71
CA VAL A 192 -5.95 12.00 -0.67
C VAL A 192 -6.60 11.96 -2.05
N MET A 193 -5.83 12.11 -3.12
CA MET A 193 -6.30 11.92 -4.50
C MET A 193 -6.66 10.45 -4.80
N GLN A 194 -5.81 9.48 -4.44
CA GLN A 194 -6.10 8.04 -4.58
C GLN A 194 -7.37 7.65 -3.82
N TYR A 195 -7.53 8.11 -2.57
CA TYR A 195 -8.76 7.88 -1.82
C TYR A 195 -9.98 8.57 -2.47
N SER A 196 -9.84 9.81 -2.93
CA SER A 196 -10.92 10.52 -3.63
C SER A 196 -11.36 9.82 -4.92
N ILE A 197 -10.43 9.17 -5.63
CA ILE A 197 -10.70 8.39 -6.85
C ILE A 197 -11.54 7.14 -6.54
N SER A 198 -11.36 6.52 -5.37
CA SER A 198 -12.20 5.39 -4.94
C SER A 198 -13.65 5.77 -4.58
N GLU A 199 -13.89 7.03 -4.20
CA GLU A 199 -15.24 7.55 -3.89
C GLU A 199 -15.95 8.10 -5.16
N GLY A 200 -15.20 8.53 -6.18
CA GLY A 200 -15.76 9.02 -7.45
C GLY A 200 -14.73 9.75 -8.33
N ALA A 201 -15.19 10.53 -9.30
CA ALA A 201 -14.29 11.35 -10.10
C ALA A 201 -13.77 12.57 -9.31
N VAL A 202 -12.56 13.03 -9.64
CA VAL A 202 -11.83 14.07 -8.92
C VAL A 202 -11.48 15.23 -9.85
N ALA A 203 -11.93 16.43 -9.49
CA ALA A 203 -11.58 17.67 -10.16
C ALA A 203 -10.35 18.32 -9.50
N VAL A 204 -9.25 18.43 -10.25
CA VAL A 204 -8.00 19.04 -9.78
C VAL A 204 -7.81 20.41 -10.43
N HIS A 205 -7.57 21.46 -9.64
CA HIS A 205 -7.40 22.82 -10.17
C HIS A 205 -6.32 23.64 -9.47
N CYS A 206 -5.74 24.55 -10.24
CA CYS A 206 -5.09 25.76 -9.73
C CYS A 206 -5.80 26.95 -10.42
N HIS A 207 -5.12 28.06 -10.70
CA HIS A 207 -5.72 29.15 -11.49
C HIS A 207 -6.18 28.68 -12.89
N ALA A 208 -5.24 28.21 -13.73
CA ALA A 208 -5.52 27.78 -15.12
C ALA A 208 -5.70 26.26 -15.30
N GLY A 209 -5.39 25.46 -14.27
CA GLY A 209 -5.47 24.01 -14.35
C GLY A 209 -4.38 23.34 -15.20
N SER A 210 -3.19 23.95 -15.34
CA SER A 210 -2.14 23.44 -16.25
C SER A 210 -0.76 23.28 -15.59
N GLY A 211 -0.30 24.26 -14.80
CA GLY A 211 0.98 24.16 -14.08
C GLY A 211 0.91 23.19 -12.91
N ARG A 212 0.59 23.69 -11.72
CA ARG A 212 0.47 22.93 -10.46
C ARG A 212 -0.42 21.69 -10.57
N THR A 213 -1.58 21.81 -11.24
CA THR A 213 -2.49 20.70 -11.57
C THR A 213 -1.81 19.58 -12.35
N GLY A 214 -1.04 19.91 -13.39
CA GLY A 214 -0.33 18.91 -14.19
C GLY A 214 0.79 18.23 -13.41
N VAL A 215 1.45 18.95 -12.49
CA VAL A 215 2.44 18.37 -11.57
C VAL A 215 1.79 17.35 -10.65
N LEU A 216 0.68 17.69 -9.97
CA LEU A 216 0.02 16.74 -9.06
C LEU A 216 -0.43 15.47 -9.80
N ILE A 217 -1.05 15.60 -10.98
CA ILE A 217 -1.55 14.45 -11.73
C ILE A 217 -0.39 13.59 -12.26
N ALA A 218 0.75 14.18 -12.64
CA ALA A 218 1.94 13.42 -13.00
C ALA A 218 2.54 12.69 -11.77
N CYS A 219 2.67 13.37 -10.62
CA CYS A 219 3.08 12.74 -9.36
C CYS A 219 2.13 11.62 -8.92
N TYR A 220 0.82 11.75 -9.17
CA TYR A 220 -0.17 10.70 -8.92
C TYR A 220 0.10 9.45 -9.77
N PHE A 221 0.33 9.59 -11.09
CA PHE A 221 0.65 8.46 -11.96
C PHE A 221 1.98 7.78 -11.62
N ILE A 222 2.97 8.56 -11.15
CA ILE A 222 4.25 8.01 -10.65
C ILE A 222 4.01 7.27 -9.33
N TYR A 223 3.14 7.78 -8.45
CA TYR A 223 2.78 7.14 -7.18
C TYR A 223 2.05 5.81 -7.40
N ALA A 224 0.84 5.84 -7.98
CA ALA A 224 -0.05 4.68 -8.11
C ALA A 224 0.44 3.72 -9.21
N ASN A 225 0.46 4.18 -10.46
CA ASN A 225 0.74 3.32 -11.63
C ASN A 225 2.23 3.01 -11.86
N ARG A 226 3.12 3.49 -10.97
CA ARG A 226 4.59 3.35 -11.05
C ARG A 226 5.23 3.85 -12.37
N MET A 227 4.55 4.71 -13.13
CA MET A 227 5.08 5.30 -14.37
C MET A 227 6.36 6.11 -14.13
N THR A 228 7.20 6.27 -15.16
CA THR A 228 8.31 7.23 -15.11
C THR A 228 7.80 8.68 -15.17
N ALA A 229 8.63 9.62 -14.71
CA ALA A 229 8.39 11.06 -14.81
C ALA A 229 8.13 11.48 -16.26
N GLU A 230 8.93 10.96 -17.20
CA GLU A 230 8.82 11.21 -18.63
C GLU A 230 7.45 10.76 -19.17
N GLU A 231 7.04 9.53 -18.86
CA GLU A 231 5.74 8.96 -19.29
C GLU A 231 4.56 9.72 -18.67
N ALA A 232 4.63 10.03 -17.37
CA ALA A 232 3.58 10.76 -16.67
C ALA A 232 3.44 12.20 -17.19
N ILE A 233 4.55 12.89 -17.47
CA ILE A 233 4.56 14.23 -18.08
C ILE A 233 3.96 14.18 -19.49
N HIS A 234 4.31 13.18 -20.30
CA HIS A 234 3.78 13.03 -21.66
C HIS A 234 2.28 12.69 -21.67
N LEU A 235 1.81 11.79 -20.81
CA LEU A 235 0.38 11.44 -20.68
C LEU A 235 -0.47 12.66 -20.26
N VAL A 236 -0.03 13.42 -19.25
CA VAL A 236 -0.72 14.66 -18.84
C VAL A 236 -0.72 15.71 -19.97
N ARG A 237 0.33 15.74 -20.79
CA ARG A 237 0.45 16.69 -21.92
C ARG A 237 -0.33 16.29 -23.18
N SER A 238 -0.53 15.00 -23.44
CA SER A 238 -1.35 14.54 -24.58
C SER A 238 -2.84 14.81 -24.31
N LYS A 239 -3.31 14.53 -23.10
CA LYS A 239 -4.69 14.79 -22.67
C LYS A 239 -4.99 16.27 -22.41
N ARG A 240 -4.00 17.05 -21.97
CA ARG A 240 -4.15 18.51 -21.74
C ARG A 240 -2.93 19.31 -22.21
N PRO A 241 -2.85 19.64 -23.51
CA PRO A 241 -1.74 20.37 -24.10
C PRO A 241 -1.47 21.71 -23.40
N GLY A 242 -0.23 21.90 -22.94
CA GLY A 242 0.19 23.10 -22.20
C GLY A 242 0.39 22.90 -20.70
N SER A 243 0.13 21.69 -20.20
CA SER A 243 0.40 21.31 -18.81
C SER A 243 1.89 21.09 -18.51
N ILE A 244 2.27 21.28 -17.23
CA ILE A 244 3.63 21.18 -16.68
C ILE A 244 4.56 22.20 -17.37
N GLN A 245 4.65 23.39 -16.78
CA GLN A 245 4.93 24.63 -17.51
C GLN A 245 6.37 25.13 -17.39
N THR A 246 7.02 24.92 -16.25
CA THR A 246 8.39 25.40 -15.96
C THR A 246 9.40 24.26 -15.86
N VAL A 247 10.69 24.57 -15.98
CA VAL A 247 11.78 23.59 -15.79
C VAL A 247 11.75 23.02 -14.37
N TYR A 248 11.51 23.89 -13.37
CA TYR A 248 11.38 23.48 -11.96
C TYR A 248 10.25 22.46 -11.74
N GLN A 249 9.13 22.59 -12.46
CA GLN A 249 8.03 21.64 -12.40
C GLN A 249 8.39 20.28 -13.02
N VAL A 250 9.16 20.25 -14.11
CA VAL A 250 9.68 18.97 -14.67
C VAL A 250 10.67 18.32 -13.70
N LYS A 251 11.64 19.09 -13.19
CA LYS A 251 12.67 18.61 -12.25
C LYS A 251 12.04 18.04 -10.96
N PHE A 252 11.04 18.72 -10.41
CA PHE A 252 10.32 18.25 -9.23
C PHE A 252 9.60 16.91 -9.44
N ILE A 253 9.05 16.66 -10.64
CA ILE A 253 8.40 15.37 -10.95
C ILE A 253 9.46 14.23 -10.99
N GLN A 254 10.66 14.51 -11.50
CA GLN A 254 11.80 13.58 -11.46
C GLN A 254 12.33 13.36 -10.03
N GLU A 255 12.44 14.43 -9.23
CA GLU A 255 12.80 14.36 -7.80
C GLU A 255 11.76 13.58 -6.98
N PHE A 256 10.46 13.74 -7.28
CA PHE A 256 9.37 12.98 -6.67
C PHE A 256 9.46 11.49 -6.99
N GLN A 257 9.78 11.12 -8.24
CA GLN A 257 10.04 9.72 -8.62
C GLN A 257 11.21 9.13 -7.82
N GLN A 258 12.32 9.86 -7.70
CA GLN A 258 13.49 9.43 -6.93
C GLN A 258 13.14 9.27 -5.44
N TYR A 259 12.42 10.24 -4.86
CA TYR A 259 12.00 10.23 -3.46
C TYR A 259 11.12 9.04 -3.08
N ILE A 260 10.14 8.66 -3.92
CA ILE A 260 9.26 7.53 -3.60
C ILE A 260 9.83 6.15 -3.99
N ARG A 261 10.92 6.10 -4.78
CA ARG A 261 11.50 4.83 -5.25
C ARG A 261 11.94 3.90 -4.11
N PRO A 262 12.65 4.34 -3.06
CA PRO A 262 13.00 3.48 -1.91
C PRO A 262 11.78 2.94 -1.15
N PHE A 263 10.64 3.64 -1.20
CA PHE A 263 9.43 3.22 -0.49
C PHE A 263 8.70 2.05 -1.18
N LYS A 264 8.98 1.81 -2.47
CA LYS A 264 8.38 0.74 -3.28
C LYS A 264 9.15 -0.60 -3.24
N ILE A 265 10.25 -0.64 -2.50
CA ILE A 265 11.11 -1.83 -2.37
C ILE A 265 10.49 -2.78 -1.35
N VAL A 266 10.04 -3.95 -1.83
CA VAL A 266 9.36 -5.01 -1.06
C VAL A 266 10.35 -6.08 -0.60
N TYR A 267 11.33 -6.41 -1.44
CA TYR A 267 12.43 -7.35 -1.17
C TYR A 267 13.78 -6.64 -1.32
N SER A 268 14.82 -7.17 -0.68
CA SER A 268 16.14 -6.57 -0.73
C SER A 268 16.69 -6.48 -2.17
N LEU A 269 17.59 -5.53 -2.41
CA LEU A 269 18.35 -5.42 -3.65
C LEU A 269 19.81 -5.67 -3.32
N GLN A 270 20.56 -6.32 -4.22
CA GLN A 270 22.01 -6.45 -4.04
C GLN A 270 22.71 -5.10 -4.23
N ASN A 271 22.27 -4.33 -5.23
CA ASN A 271 22.78 -3.00 -5.54
C ASN A 271 21.65 -1.95 -5.55
N ASP A 272 21.99 -0.69 -5.31
CA ASP A 272 21.08 0.44 -5.41
C ASP A 272 20.80 0.84 -6.88
N CYS A 273 20.22 2.02 -7.09
CA CYS A 273 19.89 2.52 -8.43
C CYS A 273 21.08 3.03 -9.24
N ASP A 274 22.21 3.31 -8.60
CA ASP A 274 23.38 3.95 -9.17
C ASP A 274 24.56 2.95 -9.31
N GLY A 275 24.40 1.74 -8.77
CA GLY A 275 25.34 0.61 -8.86
C GLY A 275 26.17 0.38 -7.60
N ASN A 276 25.87 1.06 -6.49
CA ASN A 276 26.52 0.84 -5.20
C ASN A 276 25.87 -0.34 -4.45
N GLU A 277 26.51 -0.84 -3.40
CA GLU A 277 25.89 -1.77 -2.44
C GLU A 277 24.62 -1.14 -1.83
N ALA A 278 23.52 -1.90 -1.77
CA ALA A 278 22.25 -1.37 -1.30
C ALA A 278 22.26 -1.11 0.22
N PRO A 279 21.54 -0.07 0.71
CA PRO A 279 21.44 0.20 2.14
C PRO A 279 20.69 -0.93 2.88
N PRO A 280 21.07 -1.23 4.14
CA PRO A 280 20.44 -2.27 4.97
C PRO A 280 18.91 -2.34 4.90
N PHE A 281 18.40 -3.56 4.82
CA PHE A 281 16.98 -3.89 4.71
C PHE A 281 16.44 -4.40 6.05
N ASN A 282 16.14 -3.50 6.98
CA ASN A 282 15.75 -3.84 8.36
C ASN A 282 14.22 -3.69 8.54
N LEU A 283 13.60 -4.51 9.40
CA LEU A 283 12.14 -4.53 9.61
C LEU A 283 11.54 -3.15 9.91
N SER A 284 12.12 -2.39 10.84
CA SER A 284 11.63 -1.05 11.19
C SER A 284 11.73 -0.07 10.02
N GLN A 285 12.80 -0.15 9.21
CA GLN A 285 12.92 0.66 8.00
C GLN A 285 11.86 0.27 6.97
N TYR A 286 11.60 -1.03 6.77
CA TYR A 286 10.53 -1.51 5.89
C TYR A 286 9.15 -0.96 6.31
N ILE A 287 8.80 -1.05 7.60
CA ILE A 287 7.52 -0.53 8.11
C ILE A 287 7.40 0.99 7.93
N VAL A 288 8.48 1.75 8.14
CA VAL A 288 8.50 3.20 7.88
C VAL A 288 8.32 3.50 6.38
N ARG A 289 9.07 2.82 5.50
CA ARG A 289 8.95 2.93 4.03
C ARG A 289 7.51 2.59 3.56
N GLN A 290 6.94 1.50 4.07
CA GLN A 290 5.56 1.09 3.82
C GLN A 290 4.54 2.16 4.27
N ARG A 291 4.69 2.71 5.48
CA ARG A 291 3.84 3.80 6.00
C ARG A 291 3.90 5.08 5.16
N TYR A 292 5.00 5.34 4.44
CA TYR A 292 5.06 6.46 3.50
C TYR A 292 4.22 6.25 2.24
N LEU A 293 3.98 5.02 1.79
CA LEU A 293 3.07 4.74 0.66
C LEU A 293 1.61 4.59 1.11
N LEU A 294 1.34 3.78 2.14
CA LEU A 294 -0.03 3.40 2.50
C LEU A 294 -0.87 4.58 3.01
N HIS A 295 -2.17 4.47 2.80
CA HIS A 295 -3.19 5.43 3.24
C HIS A 295 -4.48 4.70 3.67
N GLY A 296 -5.50 5.45 4.09
CA GLY A 296 -6.82 4.92 4.42
C GLY A 296 -6.79 3.80 5.47
N GLN A 297 -7.52 2.71 5.21
CA GLN A 297 -7.52 1.54 6.08
C GLN A 297 -6.21 0.73 6.00
N GLN A 298 -5.56 0.63 4.83
CA GLN A 298 -4.30 -0.11 4.70
C GLN A 298 -3.21 0.46 5.62
N PHE A 299 -3.10 1.79 5.77
CA PHE A 299 -2.17 2.43 6.71
C PHE A 299 -2.45 2.08 8.18
N ARG A 300 -3.71 1.81 8.54
CA ARG A 300 -4.12 1.47 9.90
C ARG A 300 -3.80 0.00 10.22
N THR A 301 -4.23 -0.91 9.35
CA THR A 301 -3.97 -2.36 9.47
C THR A 301 -2.46 -2.67 9.43
N PHE A 302 -1.73 -2.04 8.52
CA PHE A 302 -0.30 -2.27 8.30
C PHE A 302 0.60 -1.19 8.95
N LYS A 303 0.14 -0.61 10.07
CA LYS A 303 0.94 0.38 10.83
C LYS A 303 2.22 -0.24 11.42
N TYR A 304 2.15 -1.52 11.80
CA TYR A 304 3.26 -2.27 12.42
C TYR A 304 3.53 -3.63 11.75
N LEU A 305 2.62 -4.12 10.92
CA LEU A 305 2.70 -5.43 10.26
C LEU A 305 3.16 -5.28 8.79
N PRO A 306 4.09 -6.10 8.27
CA PRO A 306 4.47 -6.08 6.87
C PRO A 306 3.32 -6.57 5.97
N LYS A 307 2.91 -5.77 4.97
CA LYS A 307 1.85 -6.11 4.02
C LYS A 307 2.19 -7.36 3.20
N ILE A 308 3.46 -7.58 2.87
CA ILE A 308 3.93 -8.79 2.17
C ILE A 308 3.75 -10.06 3.01
N VAL A 309 4.13 -10.03 4.29
CA VAL A 309 3.93 -11.15 5.23
C VAL A 309 2.44 -11.47 5.36
N TYR A 310 1.61 -10.44 5.54
CA TYR A 310 0.15 -10.60 5.58
C TYR A 310 -0.39 -11.28 4.32
N ILE A 311 -0.06 -10.76 3.12
CA ILE A 311 -0.61 -11.28 1.85
C ILE A 311 -0.20 -12.73 1.60
N ILE A 312 1.06 -13.10 1.89
CA ILE A 312 1.51 -14.48 1.71
C ILE A 312 0.81 -15.42 2.71
N CYS A 313 0.72 -15.04 3.99
CA CYS A 313 0.00 -15.82 5.00
C CYS A 313 -1.49 -15.99 4.65
N GLU A 314 -2.17 -14.93 4.23
CA GLU A 314 -3.58 -15.01 3.83
C GLU A 314 -3.78 -15.86 2.58
N ARG A 315 -2.87 -15.83 1.59
CA ARG A 315 -2.99 -16.72 0.43
C ARG A 315 -2.72 -18.18 0.80
N LEU A 316 -1.76 -18.46 1.68
CA LEU A 316 -1.52 -19.81 2.21
C LEU A 316 -2.74 -20.34 2.99
N LEU A 317 -3.35 -19.54 3.88
CA LEU A 317 -4.61 -19.90 4.55
C LEU A 317 -5.78 -20.04 3.58
N THR A 318 -5.79 -19.27 2.49
CA THR A 318 -6.83 -19.36 1.47
C THR A 318 -6.71 -20.66 0.69
N LEU A 319 -5.50 -21.05 0.26
CA LEU A 319 -5.25 -22.36 -0.36
C LEU A 319 -5.68 -23.51 0.56
N ASN A 320 -5.26 -23.47 1.82
CA ASN A 320 -5.65 -24.45 2.85
C ASN A 320 -7.19 -24.59 2.96
N LYS A 321 -7.93 -23.48 2.92
CA LYS A 321 -9.41 -23.44 3.02
C LYS A 321 -10.16 -23.67 1.69
N GLU A 322 -9.49 -23.53 0.55
CA GLU A 322 -10.01 -23.88 -0.78
C GLU A 322 -9.94 -25.41 -0.95
N MET A 323 -8.84 -26.01 -0.51
CA MET A 323 -8.61 -27.46 -0.43
C MET A 323 -9.67 -28.20 0.40
N ASP A 324 -10.11 -27.64 1.53
CA ASP A 324 -11.19 -28.19 2.37
C ASP A 324 -12.57 -28.24 1.68
N ARG A 325 -12.79 -27.48 0.60
CA ARG A 325 -14.12 -27.26 0.00
C ARG A 325 -14.36 -28.07 -1.28
N ASP A 326 -13.31 -28.36 -2.03
CA ASP A 326 -13.38 -28.97 -3.36
C ASP A 326 -13.49 -30.51 -3.33
N TYR A 327 -14.03 -31.09 -2.25
CA TYR A 327 -14.37 -32.51 -2.17
C TYR A 327 -15.63 -32.81 -3.02
N ASN A 328 -15.41 -32.92 -4.33
CA ASN A 328 -16.34 -33.52 -5.28
C ASN A 328 -15.53 -34.32 -6.32
N PRO A 329 -15.38 -35.65 -6.15
CA PRO A 329 -14.45 -36.45 -6.96
C PRO A 329 -14.79 -36.46 -8.46
N ALA A 330 -16.03 -36.17 -8.85
CA ALA A 330 -16.48 -36.23 -10.24
C ALA A 330 -15.88 -35.15 -11.16
N MET A 331 -15.54 -33.95 -10.66
CA MET A 331 -15.12 -32.83 -11.53
C MET A 331 -13.63 -32.85 -11.91
N ARG A 332 -12.79 -33.63 -11.22
CA ARG A 332 -11.32 -33.63 -11.40
C ARG A 332 -10.80 -34.27 -12.70
N GLN A 333 -11.66 -34.77 -13.59
CA GLN A 333 -11.22 -35.42 -14.84
C GLN A 333 -11.01 -34.47 -16.04
N ALA A 334 -11.65 -33.30 -16.07
CA ALA A 334 -11.66 -32.44 -17.26
C ALA A 334 -10.37 -31.63 -17.48
N ASP A 335 -9.71 -31.21 -16.40
CA ASP A 335 -8.82 -30.04 -16.39
C ASP A 335 -7.34 -30.37 -16.02
N LYS A 336 -6.93 -31.64 -16.19
CA LYS A 336 -5.62 -32.15 -15.73
C LYS A 336 -4.49 -32.17 -16.78
N ARG A 337 -4.76 -31.96 -18.07
CA ARG A 337 -3.80 -32.31 -19.14
C ARG A 337 -2.67 -31.30 -19.42
N ASP A 338 -2.85 -30.01 -19.15
CA ASP A 338 -1.91 -28.97 -19.64
C ASP A 338 -1.05 -28.25 -18.56
N ARG A 339 -1.23 -28.54 -17.26
CA ARG A 339 -0.70 -27.66 -16.19
C ARG A 339 0.78 -27.83 -15.83
N PHE A 340 1.41 -28.98 -16.10
CA PHE A 340 2.77 -29.30 -15.58
C PHE A 340 3.87 -29.51 -16.62
N VAL A 341 3.59 -29.35 -17.93
CA VAL A 341 4.62 -29.49 -18.97
C VAL A 341 4.63 -28.28 -19.92
N LYS A 342 5.40 -27.26 -19.55
CA LYS A 342 6.03 -26.35 -20.50
C LYS A 342 7.56 -26.44 -20.35
N ASP A 343 8.25 -26.33 -21.48
CA ASP A 343 9.72 -26.30 -21.65
C ASP A 343 10.55 -27.56 -21.33
N GLY A 344 9.95 -28.67 -20.87
CA GLY A 344 10.42 -30.05 -21.11
C GLY A 344 11.84 -30.46 -20.64
N LYS A 345 12.56 -29.61 -19.89
CA LYS A 345 13.97 -29.82 -19.53
C LYS A 345 14.12 -30.33 -18.09
N ARG A 346 14.16 -31.65 -17.95
CA ARG A 346 14.47 -32.37 -16.70
C ARG A 346 15.76 -31.87 -16.07
N TRP A 347 15.64 -31.25 -14.88
CA TRP A 347 16.75 -30.79 -14.05
C TRP A 347 17.67 -31.95 -13.62
N LYS A 348 18.95 -31.65 -13.36
CA LYS A 348 20.01 -32.62 -13.02
C LYS A 348 20.81 -32.26 -11.75
N GLY A 349 20.24 -31.42 -10.88
CA GLY A 349 20.82 -31.22 -9.55
C GLY A 349 20.60 -32.44 -8.64
N LYS A 350 21.27 -32.45 -7.47
CA LYS A 350 20.92 -33.38 -6.40
C LYS A 350 19.55 -32.97 -5.84
N LYS A 351 18.56 -33.85 -5.99
CA LYS A 351 17.28 -33.77 -5.29
C LYS A 351 17.46 -34.14 -3.82
N THR A 352 16.75 -33.48 -2.92
CA THR A 352 16.58 -33.92 -1.53
C THR A 352 15.37 -34.84 -1.40
N GLU A 353 15.43 -35.80 -0.47
CA GLU A 353 14.39 -36.82 -0.30
C GLU A 353 13.04 -36.24 0.13
N LYS A 354 13.03 -35.19 0.97
CA LYS A 354 11.82 -34.42 1.32
C LYS A 354 11.12 -33.85 0.07
N LEU A 355 11.87 -33.15 -0.79
CA LEU A 355 11.31 -32.46 -1.97
C LEU A 355 10.81 -33.46 -3.02
N ASP A 356 11.51 -34.58 -3.19
CA ASP A 356 11.07 -35.67 -4.07
C ASP A 356 9.84 -36.39 -3.51
N LYS A 357 9.76 -36.60 -2.19
CA LYS A 357 8.58 -37.17 -1.53
C LYS A 357 7.36 -36.27 -1.69
N TYR A 358 7.52 -34.95 -1.47
CA TYR A 358 6.46 -33.95 -1.70
C TYR A 358 5.95 -34.01 -3.14
N TYR A 359 6.86 -33.83 -4.13
CA TYR A 359 6.41 -33.81 -5.52
C TYR A 359 5.84 -35.15 -6.00
N SER A 360 6.37 -36.30 -5.56
CA SER A 360 5.82 -37.61 -5.95
C SER A 360 4.43 -37.83 -5.36
N LYS A 361 4.26 -37.58 -4.05
CA LYS A 361 2.97 -37.67 -3.33
C LYS A 361 1.86 -36.88 -4.03
N HIS A 362 2.20 -35.71 -4.57
CA HIS A 362 1.22 -34.82 -5.21
C HIS A 362 1.14 -34.99 -6.75
N GLN A 363 2.14 -35.60 -7.40
CA GLN A 363 2.11 -35.95 -8.83
C GLN A 363 1.26 -37.20 -9.13
N ASP A 364 1.31 -38.25 -8.30
CA ASP A 364 0.64 -39.53 -8.61
C ASP A 364 -0.89 -39.47 -8.57
N SER A 365 -1.46 -38.36 -8.08
CA SER A 365 -2.87 -37.99 -8.29
C SER A 365 -3.26 -37.79 -9.77
N SER A 366 -2.31 -37.91 -10.70
CA SER A 366 -2.53 -37.93 -12.15
C SER A 366 -2.41 -39.32 -12.80
N SER A 367 -1.97 -40.34 -12.07
CA SER A 367 -1.53 -41.64 -12.62
C SER A 367 -2.49 -42.81 -12.39
N ILE A 368 -3.24 -42.82 -11.28
CA ILE A 368 -3.97 -44.02 -10.83
C ILE A 368 -5.31 -44.16 -11.55
N GLY A 369 -5.42 -45.18 -12.41
CA GLY A 369 -6.68 -45.69 -12.94
C GLY A 369 -7.17 -46.89 -12.13
N SER A 370 -8.42 -46.82 -11.67
CA SER A 370 -9.29 -47.91 -11.18
C SER A 370 -8.65 -49.09 -10.45
N GLU A 371 -8.82 -49.11 -9.12
CA GLU A 371 -9.43 -50.27 -8.43
C GLU A 371 -10.15 -49.75 -7.16
N ASN A 372 -11.24 -50.41 -6.75
CA ASN A 372 -12.18 -49.86 -5.76
C ASN A 372 -11.87 -50.36 -4.34
N ASN A 373 -11.94 -49.49 -3.33
CA ASN A 373 -12.18 -49.85 -1.93
C ASN A 373 -12.96 -48.73 -1.24
N ASP A 374 -14.12 -49.04 -0.65
CA ASP A 374 -15.05 -48.06 -0.07
C ASP A 374 -14.67 -47.60 1.37
N ASN A 375 -13.37 -47.48 1.66
CA ASN A 375 -12.83 -47.10 2.99
C ASN A 375 -11.92 -45.86 2.95
N ASP A 376 -11.58 -45.32 1.78
CA ASP A 376 -10.51 -44.32 1.65
C ASP A 376 -10.96 -42.86 1.92
N ASP A 377 -12.25 -42.62 2.16
CA ASP A 377 -12.82 -41.26 2.26
C ASP A 377 -12.30 -40.43 3.45
N GLU A 378 -12.12 -41.03 4.64
CA GLU A 378 -11.52 -40.31 5.78
C GLU A 378 -10.01 -40.04 5.55
N ALA A 379 -9.29 -40.97 4.93
CA ALA A 379 -7.87 -40.80 4.58
C ALA A 379 -7.66 -39.76 3.45
N ALA A 380 -8.61 -39.64 2.53
CA ALA A 380 -8.61 -38.60 1.50
C ALA A 380 -8.82 -37.20 2.11
N GLN A 381 -9.62 -37.09 3.16
CA GLN A 381 -9.85 -35.84 3.91
C GLN A 381 -8.56 -35.35 4.61
N GLU A 382 -7.76 -36.28 5.15
CA GLU A 382 -6.48 -36.00 5.83
C GLU A 382 -5.34 -35.60 4.85
N SER A 383 -5.51 -35.86 3.55
CA SER A 383 -4.44 -35.80 2.55
C SER A 383 -4.02 -34.39 2.09
N ILE A 384 -4.89 -33.39 2.23
CA ILE A 384 -4.80 -32.14 1.43
C ILE A 384 -4.27 -30.93 2.22
N SER A 385 -4.67 -30.75 3.48
CA SER A 385 -4.10 -29.74 4.40
C SER A 385 -2.58 -29.89 4.57
N LEU A 386 -2.09 -31.13 4.45
CA LEU A 386 -0.68 -31.47 4.42
C LEU A 386 0.12 -30.70 3.35
N GLN A 387 -0.45 -30.26 2.22
CA GLN A 387 0.32 -29.55 1.19
C GLN A 387 0.87 -28.20 1.67
N VAL A 388 0.09 -27.43 2.44
CA VAL A 388 0.55 -26.12 2.95
C VAL A 388 1.54 -26.30 4.10
N ILE A 389 1.33 -27.32 4.94
CA ILE A 389 2.22 -27.69 6.05
C ILE A 389 3.56 -28.19 5.51
N GLU A 390 3.56 -29.20 4.63
CA GLU A 390 4.76 -29.74 3.98
C GLU A 390 5.52 -28.64 3.22
N ALA A 391 4.82 -27.74 2.51
CA ALA A 391 5.46 -26.61 1.81
C ALA A 391 6.16 -25.62 2.75
N LEU A 392 5.66 -25.46 3.98
CA LEU A 392 6.30 -24.68 5.04
C LEU A 392 7.45 -25.45 5.71
N GLU A 393 7.43 -26.78 5.75
CA GLU A 393 8.53 -27.63 6.23
C GLU A 393 9.65 -27.91 5.21
N LEU A 394 9.55 -27.40 3.97
CA LEU A 394 10.57 -27.57 2.95
C LEU A 394 11.77 -26.66 3.17
N ASP A 395 12.94 -27.28 3.35
CA ASP A 395 14.25 -26.65 3.55
C ASP A 395 15.00 -26.37 2.23
N ASP A 396 14.65 -27.09 1.17
CA ASP A 396 15.32 -27.13 -0.14
C ASP A 396 14.30 -27.03 -1.28
N TYR A 397 14.71 -26.47 -2.42
CA TYR A 397 13.81 -26.08 -3.51
C TYR A 397 14.45 -26.30 -4.88
N ASP A 398 13.64 -26.68 -5.87
CA ASP A 398 14.11 -26.88 -7.24
C ASP A 398 14.38 -25.56 -7.99
N GLY A 399 15.04 -25.68 -9.15
CA GLY A 399 15.40 -24.55 -9.99
C GLY A 399 14.23 -23.77 -10.62
N TYR A 400 13.04 -24.37 -10.74
CA TYR A 400 11.82 -23.65 -11.16
C TYR A 400 11.27 -22.81 -10.00
N VAL A 401 11.16 -23.38 -8.80
CA VAL A 401 10.72 -22.65 -7.59
C VAL A 401 11.66 -21.47 -7.29
N HIS A 402 12.98 -21.68 -7.38
CA HIS A 402 13.95 -20.58 -7.28
C HIS A 402 13.72 -19.49 -8.35
N LYS A 403 13.63 -19.86 -9.64
CA LYS A 403 13.40 -18.91 -10.74
C LYS A 403 12.09 -18.12 -10.55
N ARG A 404 11.01 -18.79 -10.17
CA ARG A 404 9.69 -18.19 -9.94
C ARG A 404 9.71 -17.21 -8.77
N VAL A 405 10.38 -17.54 -7.67
CA VAL A 405 10.51 -16.63 -6.52
C VAL A 405 11.31 -15.37 -6.88
N GLU A 406 12.43 -15.50 -7.60
CA GLU A 406 13.21 -14.33 -8.04
C GLU A 406 12.43 -13.44 -9.03
N GLU A 407 11.66 -14.02 -9.95
CA GLU A 407 10.72 -13.28 -10.80
C GLU A 407 9.68 -12.51 -9.97
N LEU A 408 9.10 -13.12 -8.94
CA LEU A 408 8.13 -12.46 -8.05
C LEU A 408 8.75 -11.33 -7.23
N LYS A 409 9.96 -11.51 -6.67
CA LYS A 409 10.70 -10.44 -5.94
C LYS A 409 10.95 -9.23 -6.83
N GLN A 410 11.49 -9.46 -8.04
CA GLN A 410 11.76 -8.40 -9.01
C GLN A 410 10.48 -7.66 -9.40
N LYS A 411 9.39 -8.39 -9.66
CA LYS A 411 8.09 -7.80 -9.96
C LYS A 411 7.48 -7.03 -8.79
N LEU A 412 7.60 -7.49 -7.55
CA LEU A 412 7.12 -6.76 -6.36
C LEU A 412 7.82 -5.40 -6.21
N ASN A 413 9.13 -5.36 -6.51
CA ASN A 413 9.93 -4.12 -6.53
C ASN A 413 9.62 -3.21 -7.74
N ALA A 414 9.13 -3.76 -8.88
CA ALA A 414 8.95 -3.01 -10.13
C ALA A 414 7.49 -2.67 -10.50
N GLU A 415 6.56 -3.63 -10.45
CA GLU A 415 5.20 -3.59 -11.01
C GLU A 415 4.14 -3.28 -9.94
N ILE A 416 2.98 -2.72 -10.31
CA ILE A 416 1.87 -2.46 -9.37
C ILE A 416 0.91 -3.67 -9.25
N ASN A 417 0.45 -4.22 -10.39
CA ASN A 417 -0.55 -5.30 -10.46
C ASN A 417 -0.07 -6.65 -9.91
N ILE A 418 1.22 -6.77 -9.56
CA ILE A 418 1.84 -7.96 -8.97
C ILE A 418 1.20 -8.39 -7.65
N TRP A 419 0.65 -7.47 -6.84
CA TRP A 419 -0.06 -7.84 -5.61
C TRP A 419 -1.31 -8.68 -5.90
N LYS A 420 -2.07 -8.33 -6.93
CA LYS A 420 -3.22 -9.10 -7.43
C LYS A 420 -2.81 -10.44 -8.07
N THR A 421 -1.61 -10.50 -8.67
CA THR A 421 -1.01 -11.76 -9.15
C THR A 421 -0.58 -12.66 -7.99
N LEU A 422 0.04 -12.10 -6.95
CA LEU A 422 0.48 -12.85 -5.76
C LEU A 422 -0.71 -13.39 -4.95
N GLY A 423 -1.78 -12.61 -4.81
CA GLY A 423 -3.06 -13.08 -4.24
C GLY A 423 -3.77 -14.16 -5.05
N LYS A 424 -3.27 -14.51 -6.25
CA LYS A 424 -3.74 -15.59 -7.13
C LYS A 424 -2.68 -16.67 -7.38
N GLU A 425 -1.53 -16.62 -6.71
CA GLU A 425 -0.51 -17.68 -6.82
C GLU A 425 -1.09 -18.99 -6.25
N GLU A 426 -0.92 -20.09 -6.96
CA GLU A 426 -1.47 -21.41 -6.62
C GLU A 426 -0.42 -22.30 -5.95
N ASN A 427 0.87 -22.02 -6.17
CA ASN A 427 1.95 -22.86 -5.67
C ASN A 427 2.33 -22.49 -4.22
N ALA A 428 1.89 -23.32 -3.27
CA ALA A 428 2.19 -23.18 -1.84
C ALA A 428 3.71 -23.18 -1.53
N VAL A 429 4.53 -23.93 -2.27
CA VAL A 429 5.99 -23.98 -2.09
C VAL A 429 6.64 -22.66 -2.52
N VAL A 430 6.18 -22.07 -3.62
CA VAL A 430 6.61 -20.73 -4.06
C VAL A 430 6.27 -19.68 -3.01
N LEU A 431 5.05 -19.71 -2.46
CA LEU A 431 4.61 -18.80 -1.39
C LEU A 431 5.42 -19.00 -0.09
N ALA A 432 5.58 -20.24 0.37
CA ALA A 432 6.32 -20.57 1.58
C ALA A 432 7.82 -20.21 1.46
N LYS A 433 8.44 -20.42 0.30
CA LYS A 433 9.80 -19.95 0.02
C LYS A 433 9.86 -18.42 0.02
N LEU A 434 8.93 -17.75 -0.66
CA LEU A 434 8.86 -16.28 -0.73
C LEU A 434 8.69 -15.64 0.66
N LEU A 435 8.10 -16.37 1.62
CA LEU A 435 8.03 -16.00 3.04
C LEU A 435 9.34 -16.25 3.82
N TRP A 436 9.99 -17.43 3.69
CA TRP A 436 11.31 -17.67 4.33
C TRP A 436 12.33 -16.64 3.82
N ASP A 437 12.39 -16.44 2.50
CA ASP A 437 13.29 -15.48 1.84
C ASP A 437 13.08 -14.05 2.36
N TRP A 438 11.84 -13.60 2.60
CA TRP A 438 11.61 -12.23 3.11
C TRP A 438 12.13 -12.02 4.54
N ILE A 439 12.02 -13.03 5.40
CA ILE A 439 12.46 -12.97 6.79
C ILE A 439 13.99 -13.15 6.89
N GLU A 440 14.57 -13.99 6.02
CA GLU A 440 16.00 -14.26 5.95
C GLU A 440 16.81 -13.14 5.26
N GLU A 441 16.20 -12.36 4.35
CA GLU A 441 16.83 -11.20 3.70
C GLU A 441 16.84 -9.92 4.56
N LEU A 442 16.25 -9.95 5.75
CA LEU A 442 16.35 -8.83 6.70
C LEU A 442 17.79 -8.70 7.23
N HIS A 443 18.35 -7.48 7.25
CA HIS A 443 19.70 -7.25 7.78
C HIS A 443 19.83 -7.59 9.27
N ASP A 444 18.78 -7.26 10.04
CA ASP A 444 18.67 -7.66 11.44
C ASP A 444 17.54 -8.69 11.56
N PRO A 445 17.69 -9.77 12.35
CA PRO A 445 16.60 -10.68 12.65
C PRO A 445 15.45 -9.97 13.38
N VAL A 446 14.23 -10.46 13.17
CA VAL A 446 13.00 -9.98 13.86
C VAL A 446 13.09 -10.20 15.37
N LEU A 447 13.83 -11.23 15.81
CA LEU A 447 14.09 -11.55 17.22
C LEU A 447 15.61 -11.57 17.46
N ARG A 448 16.17 -10.47 17.99
CA ARG A 448 17.63 -10.33 18.16
C ARG A 448 18.07 -10.93 19.50
N ALA A 449 19.34 -11.32 19.59
CA ALA A 449 19.90 -11.98 20.77
C ALA A 449 19.80 -11.17 22.08
N GLN A 450 19.73 -9.84 22.00
CA GLN A 450 19.51 -8.95 23.15
C GLN A 450 18.09 -9.07 23.72
N ASP A 451 17.10 -9.32 22.85
CA ASP A 451 15.68 -9.31 23.18
C ASP A 451 15.31 -10.54 24.04
N PHE A 452 16.02 -11.66 23.83
CA PHE A 452 15.84 -12.93 24.55
C PHE A 452 15.97 -12.79 26.07
N GLN A 453 16.82 -11.89 26.58
CA GLN A 453 17.07 -11.79 28.03
C GLN A 453 15.81 -11.41 28.81
N LYS A 454 15.00 -10.49 28.28
CA LYS A 454 13.74 -10.06 28.91
C LYS A 454 12.61 -11.03 28.57
N MET A 455 12.53 -11.44 27.30
CA MET A 455 11.48 -12.34 26.80
C MET A 455 11.48 -13.68 27.54
N LEU A 456 12.64 -14.34 27.69
CA LEU A 456 12.74 -15.67 28.30
C LEU A 456 12.65 -15.68 29.84
N LEU A 457 12.61 -14.52 30.50
CA LEU A 457 12.25 -14.44 31.93
C LEU A 457 10.73 -14.56 32.15
N LEU A 458 9.93 -14.29 31.12
CA LEU A 458 8.46 -14.28 31.17
C LEU A 458 7.87 -15.40 30.30
N TYR A 459 8.49 -16.58 30.28
CA TYR A 459 8.11 -17.66 29.36
C TYR A 459 6.75 -18.29 29.65
N ASP A 460 6.24 -18.22 30.89
CA ASP A 460 4.87 -18.59 31.24
C ASP A 460 3.85 -17.46 30.98
N HIS A 461 4.31 -16.26 30.60
CA HIS A 461 3.49 -15.07 30.30
C HIS A 461 3.89 -14.46 28.94
N PRO A 462 3.71 -15.18 27.82
CA PRO A 462 4.35 -14.87 26.55
C PRO A 462 4.00 -13.47 25.99
N TYR A 463 2.77 -12.99 26.17
CA TYR A 463 2.41 -11.61 25.78
C TYR A 463 3.14 -10.52 26.58
N GLU A 464 3.57 -10.80 27.81
CA GLU A 464 4.38 -9.87 28.62
C GLU A 464 5.85 -9.93 28.20
N GLY A 465 6.36 -11.12 27.87
CA GLY A 465 7.67 -11.29 27.24
C GLY A 465 7.77 -10.54 25.89
N LEU A 466 6.78 -10.71 25.01
CA LEU A 466 6.70 -10.01 23.72
C LEU A 466 6.48 -8.50 23.83
N ALA A 467 5.96 -8.00 24.95
CA ALA A 467 5.80 -6.57 25.21
C ALA A 467 7.14 -5.87 25.54
N SER A 468 8.24 -6.62 25.65
CA SER A 468 9.61 -6.08 25.74
C SER A 468 10.27 -5.79 24.39
N LEU A 469 9.66 -6.23 23.27
CA LEU A 469 10.11 -5.97 21.91
C LEU A 469 9.62 -4.59 21.41
N ASP A 470 10.15 -4.13 20.28
CA ASP A 470 9.54 -3.04 19.53
C ASP A 470 8.22 -3.48 18.87
N SER A 471 7.33 -2.52 18.58
CA SER A 471 5.98 -2.83 18.10
C SER A 471 5.91 -3.45 16.70
N CYS A 472 6.94 -3.32 15.87
CA CYS A 472 7.00 -3.96 14.54
C CYS A 472 7.37 -5.43 14.68
N SER A 473 8.37 -5.73 15.53
CA SER A 473 8.78 -7.09 15.87
C SER A 473 7.67 -7.83 16.62
N THR A 474 7.04 -7.21 17.63
CA THR A 474 5.85 -7.77 18.30
C THR A 474 4.72 -8.07 17.31
N ALA A 475 4.40 -7.13 16.41
CA ALA A 475 3.32 -7.30 15.43
C ALA A 475 3.59 -8.46 14.47
N THR A 476 4.82 -8.54 13.94
CA THR A 476 5.22 -9.58 12.98
C THR A 476 5.20 -10.95 13.63
N VAL A 477 5.76 -11.10 14.83
CA VAL A 477 5.78 -12.38 15.56
C VAL A 477 4.38 -12.84 15.96
N VAL A 478 3.55 -11.96 16.55
CA VAL A 478 2.18 -12.33 16.92
C VAL A 478 1.35 -12.73 15.69
N TYR A 479 1.48 -12.01 14.58
CA TYR A 479 0.73 -12.35 13.36
C TYR A 479 1.15 -13.69 12.77
N LEU A 480 2.46 -13.99 12.71
CA LEU A 480 2.95 -15.27 12.21
C LEU A 480 2.53 -16.46 13.09
N PHE A 481 2.50 -16.30 14.41
CA PHE A 481 2.01 -17.35 15.31
C PHE A 481 0.48 -17.46 15.32
N ARG A 482 -0.26 -16.37 15.10
CA ARG A 482 -1.70 -16.44 14.77
C ARG A 482 -1.94 -17.18 13.45
N PHE A 483 -1.09 -16.98 12.44
CA PHE A 483 -1.17 -17.67 11.15
C PHE A 483 -0.92 -19.17 11.33
N LEU A 484 0.12 -19.54 12.10
CA LEU A 484 0.40 -20.94 12.47
C LEU A 484 -0.82 -21.59 13.16
N SER A 485 -1.43 -20.91 14.13
CA SER A 485 -2.66 -21.37 14.80
C SER A 485 -3.90 -21.42 13.89
N ALA A 486 -3.88 -20.76 12.72
CA ALA A 486 -5.01 -20.69 11.79
C ALA A 486 -4.91 -21.72 10.64
N LEU A 487 -3.79 -22.44 10.52
CA LEU A 487 -3.62 -23.54 9.55
C LEU A 487 -4.47 -24.78 9.88
N GLY A 488 -4.88 -24.94 11.15
CA GLY A 488 -5.74 -26.03 11.61
C GLY A 488 -5.17 -26.77 12.83
N PRO A 489 -5.75 -27.92 13.20
CA PRO A 489 -5.22 -28.79 14.24
C PRO A 489 -3.95 -29.50 13.75
N LEU A 490 -2.80 -28.86 13.93
CA LEU A 490 -1.49 -29.47 13.68
C LEU A 490 -1.21 -30.60 14.70
N ASN A 491 -0.55 -31.67 14.26
CA ASN A 491 -0.03 -32.67 15.19
C ASN A 491 1.23 -32.12 15.93
N GLU A 492 1.68 -32.78 17.00
CA GLU A 492 2.81 -32.24 17.80
C GLU A 492 4.15 -32.21 17.03
N SER A 493 4.39 -33.13 16.08
CA SER A 493 5.59 -33.12 15.23
C SER A 493 5.59 -31.90 14.32
N ASP A 494 4.54 -31.71 13.52
CA ASP A 494 4.42 -30.59 12.58
C ASP A 494 4.44 -29.24 13.34
N THR A 495 3.82 -29.21 14.53
CA THR A 495 3.87 -28.05 15.42
C THR A 495 5.31 -27.74 15.87
N LEU A 496 6.09 -28.76 16.25
CA LEU A 496 7.50 -28.59 16.62
C LEU A 496 8.35 -28.13 15.43
N ASN A 497 8.27 -28.85 14.30
CA ASN A 497 9.01 -28.55 13.07
C ASN A 497 8.77 -27.12 12.59
N LEU A 498 7.51 -26.69 12.53
CA LEU A 498 7.15 -25.33 12.11
C LEU A 498 7.61 -24.29 13.11
N ILE A 499 7.53 -24.52 14.43
CA ILE A 499 8.10 -23.61 15.43
C ILE A 499 9.63 -23.52 15.27
N GLU A 500 10.34 -24.63 15.02
CA GLU A 500 11.79 -24.65 14.78
C GLU A 500 12.20 -23.83 13.54
N LYS A 501 11.55 -24.04 12.39
CA LYS A 501 11.76 -23.23 11.17
C LYS A 501 11.37 -21.76 11.39
N PHE A 502 10.22 -21.47 12.00
CA PHE A 502 9.79 -20.09 12.28
C PHE A 502 10.80 -19.36 13.15
N LEU A 503 11.24 -19.96 14.26
CA LEU A 503 12.22 -19.34 15.14
C LEU A 503 13.61 -19.27 14.51
N SER A 504 14.00 -20.27 13.74
CA SER A 504 15.28 -20.25 13.04
C SER A 504 15.36 -19.10 12.03
N CYS A 505 14.30 -18.84 11.26
CA CYS A 505 14.23 -17.66 10.38
C CYS A 505 14.08 -16.34 11.18
N LEU A 506 13.18 -16.28 12.18
CA LEU A 506 12.92 -15.05 12.96
C LEU A 506 14.13 -14.58 13.77
N THR A 507 14.95 -15.52 14.27
CA THR A 507 16.21 -15.22 14.97
C THR A 507 17.43 -15.21 14.05
N GLN A 508 17.27 -15.67 12.81
CA GLN A 508 18.33 -15.93 11.83
C GLN A 508 19.49 -16.77 12.42
N ARG A 509 19.14 -17.91 13.05
CA ARG A 509 20.09 -18.87 13.65
C ARG A 509 19.53 -20.28 13.55
N ASN A 510 20.38 -21.30 13.64
CA ASN A 510 19.87 -22.66 13.80
C ASN A 510 19.29 -22.82 15.23
N ILE A 511 18.05 -23.31 15.32
CA ILE A 511 17.34 -23.69 16.55
C ILE A 511 16.77 -25.09 16.30
N VAL A 512 17.33 -26.08 16.99
CA VAL A 512 16.87 -27.49 17.00
C VAL A 512 16.55 -27.88 18.44
N ASN A 513 15.52 -28.70 18.66
CA ASN A 513 15.31 -29.40 19.93
C ASN A 513 16.37 -30.50 20.12
N CYS A 514 17.15 -30.46 21.20
CA CYS A 514 18.21 -31.45 21.45
C CYS A 514 17.68 -32.88 21.70
N ASP A 515 16.44 -33.03 22.17
CA ASP A 515 15.81 -34.35 22.39
C ASP A 515 15.53 -35.12 21.08
N SER A 516 15.45 -34.44 19.92
CA SER A 516 15.16 -35.11 18.63
C SER A 516 16.33 -35.96 18.13
N THR A 517 17.52 -35.81 18.70
CA THR A 517 18.78 -36.44 18.25
C THR A 517 18.80 -37.97 18.32
N MET A 518 17.82 -38.60 18.98
CA MET A 518 17.60 -40.05 18.99
C MET A 518 16.67 -40.56 17.88
N SER A 519 16.04 -39.67 17.09
CA SER A 519 15.28 -40.04 15.89
C SER A 519 16.08 -39.76 14.62
N SER A 520 16.22 -40.76 13.75
CA SER A 520 16.94 -40.67 12.47
C SER A 520 16.23 -39.83 11.39
N THR A 521 15.36 -38.91 11.79
CA THR A 521 14.56 -38.03 10.93
C THR A 521 14.72 -36.54 11.26
N SER A 522 15.47 -36.18 12.32
CA SER A 522 15.73 -34.79 12.69
C SER A 522 16.55 -34.09 11.59
N THR A 523 15.90 -33.29 10.74
CA THR A 523 16.58 -32.54 9.67
C THR A 523 17.23 -31.28 10.22
N ASP A 524 18.53 -31.17 9.97
CA ASP A 524 19.40 -30.08 10.38
C ASP A 524 19.10 -28.79 9.56
N PHE A 525 17.96 -28.13 9.81
CA PHE A 525 17.59 -26.88 9.13
C PHE A 525 18.61 -25.78 9.44
N ARG A 526 19.01 -25.02 8.42
CA ARG A 526 19.99 -23.95 8.55
C ARG A 526 19.53 -22.73 7.73
N PRO A 527 19.17 -21.60 8.40
CA PRO A 527 18.81 -20.36 7.71
C PRO A 527 19.89 -19.90 6.72
N ARG A 528 19.47 -19.34 5.59
CA ARG A 528 20.32 -19.28 4.38
C ARG A 528 21.39 -18.18 4.35
N ALA A 529 21.36 -17.21 5.28
CA ALA A 529 22.33 -16.12 5.31
C ALA A 529 23.73 -16.59 5.75
N THR A 530 24.77 -16.06 5.10
CA THR A 530 26.13 -16.64 5.11
C THR A 530 26.97 -16.36 6.37
N ASN A 531 26.39 -15.76 7.41
CA ASN A 531 27.13 -15.25 8.57
C ASN A 531 27.02 -16.14 9.83
N PHE A 532 26.39 -17.32 9.74
CA PHE A 532 26.04 -18.14 10.91
C PHE A 532 27.12 -19.16 11.28
N SER A 533 28.12 -18.70 12.05
CA SER A 533 29.09 -19.55 12.75
C SER A 533 28.70 -19.88 14.19
N ILE A 534 27.55 -19.40 14.68
CA ILE A 534 27.15 -19.45 16.08
C ILE A 534 25.75 -20.07 16.22
N SER A 535 25.70 -21.33 16.69
CA SER A 535 24.46 -21.92 17.21
C SER A 535 23.98 -21.16 18.45
N ILE A 536 22.67 -21.11 18.68
CA ILE A 536 22.16 -20.74 20.00
C ILE A 536 22.57 -21.83 20.99
N LYS A 537 22.99 -21.45 22.21
CA LYS A 537 23.28 -22.42 23.27
C LYS A 537 22.03 -23.22 23.59
N ASP A 538 22.17 -24.54 23.64
CA ASP A 538 21.11 -25.55 23.76
C ASP A 538 19.98 -25.16 24.74
N GLY A 539 20.31 -24.89 26.01
CA GLY A 539 19.34 -24.44 27.04
C GLY A 539 18.75 -23.02 26.87
N ILE A 540 19.07 -22.31 25.79
CA ILE A 540 18.36 -21.12 25.31
C ILE A 540 17.39 -21.51 24.17
N SER A 541 17.80 -22.43 23.28
CA SER A 541 16.94 -23.01 22.23
C SER A 541 15.72 -23.70 22.84
N GLU A 542 15.91 -24.57 23.84
CA GLU A 542 14.83 -25.21 24.60
C GLU A 542 13.84 -24.18 25.19
N ARG A 543 14.37 -23.10 25.77
CA ARG A 543 13.57 -22.03 26.39
C ARG A 543 12.81 -21.19 25.37
N LEU A 544 13.37 -20.98 24.18
CA LEU A 544 12.67 -20.36 23.05
C LEU A 544 11.54 -21.28 22.57
N LEU A 545 11.82 -22.56 22.33
CA LEU A 545 10.81 -23.54 21.92
C LEU A 545 9.65 -23.63 22.93
N LYS A 546 9.96 -23.68 24.24
CA LYS A 546 8.95 -23.64 25.31
C LYS A 546 8.17 -22.32 25.34
N PHE A 547 8.84 -21.17 25.21
CA PHE A 547 8.18 -19.85 25.14
C PHE A 547 7.16 -19.81 24.00
N PHE A 548 7.51 -20.35 22.83
CA PHE A 548 6.68 -20.27 21.63
C PHE A 548 5.61 -21.36 21.55
N LYS A 549 5.81 -22.55 22.15
CA LYS A 549 4.71 -23.47 22.48
C LYS A 549 3.69 -22.80 23.43
N ASN A 550 4.16 -22.15 24.49
CA ASN A 550 3.30 -21.39 25.41
C ASN A 550 2.55 -20.24 24.71
N LEU A 551 3.19 -19.52 23.78
CA LEU A 551 2.53 -18.48 22.96
C LEU A 551 1.43 -19.07 22.08
N LEU A 552 1.66 -20.21 21.42
CA LEU A 552 0.68 -20.84 20.54
C LEU A 552 -0.57 -21.31 21.32
N GLY A 553 -0.38 -21.87 22.53
CA GLY A 553 -1.49 -22.16 23.44
C GLY A 553 -2.24 -20.91 23.91
N ALA A 554 -1.50 -19.86 24.29
CA ALA A 554 -2.09 -18.58 24.70
C ALA A 554 -2.76 -17.78 23.55
N LEU A 555 -2.69 -18.27 22.31
CA LEU A 555 -3.36 -17.72 21.11
C LEU A 555 -4.63 -18.50 20.72
N SER A 556 -4.79 -19.76 21.16
CA SER A 556 -6.01 -20.53 20.95
C SER A 556 -7.05 -20.31 22.06
N GLU A 557 -6.61 -19.93 23.26
CA GLU A 557 -7.47 -19.36 24.31
C GLU A 557 -7.87 -17.91 23.94
N ASP A 558 -9.18 -17.63 23.84
CA ASP A 558 -9.76 -16.35 23.36
C ASP A 558 -9.03 -15.11 23.90
N ASP A 559 -8.32 -14.39 23.01
CA ASP A 559 -7.40 -13.26 23.26
C ASP A 559 -7.81 -12.41 24.48
N ARG A 560 -9.10 -12.09 24.59
CA ARG A 560 -9.67 -11.17 25.58
C ARG A 560 -9.44 -11.57 27.03
N ASN A 561 -9.28 -12.86 27.33
CA ASN A 561 -9.29 -13.36 28.72
C ASN A 561 -7.91 -13.36 29.40
N HIS A 562 -6.82 -13.50 28.64
CA HIS A 562 -5.47 -13.75 29.21
C HIS A 562 -4.59 -12.49 29.29
N ILE A 563 -5.01 -11.37 28.70
CA ILE A 563 -4.16 -10.17 28.57
C ILE A 563 -4.16 -9.35 29.87
N LYS A 564 -3.33 -9.74 30.84
CA LYS A 564 -2.89 -8.90 31.97
C LYS A 564 -1.88 -7.80 31.57
N THR A 565 -1.50 -7.76 30.30
CA THR A 565 -0.45 -6.87 29.78
C THR A 565 -0.84 -5.39 29.69
N THR A 566 0.15 -4.56 29.34
CA THR A 566 0.05 -3.10 29.25
C THR A 566 -0.98 -2.62 28.24
N ASN A 567 -1.52 -1.40 28.45
CA ASN A 567 -2.45 -0.78 27.50
C ASN A 567 -1.84 -0.55 26.10
N LYS A 568 -0.50 -0.38 26.01
CA LYS A 568 0.23 -0.33 24.72
C LYS A 568 0.12 -1.66 23.97
N MET A 569 0.38 -2.78 24.65
CA MET A 569 0.30 -4.12 24.07
C MET A 569 -1.14 -4.50 23.70
N LYS A 570 -2.12 -4.22 24.57
CA LYS A 570 -3.56 -4.37 24.26
C LYS A 570 -3.95 -3.63 22.97
N LYS A 571 -3.61 -2.34 22.87
CA LYS A 571 -3.90 -1.51 21.70
C LYS A 571 -3.22 -2.01 20.43
N LEU A 572 -2.03 -2.62 20.54
CA LEU A 572 -1.36 -3.27 19.42
C LEU A 572 -2.11 -4.54 18.99
N LEU A 573 -2.36 -5.49 19.91
CA LEU A 573 -3.01 -6.78 19.63
C LEU A 573 -4.42 -6.63 19.00
N PHE A 574 -5.20 -5.64 19.44
CA PHE A 574 -6.51 -5.30 18.86
C PHE A 574 -6.44 -4.53 17.52
N SER A 575 -5.26 -4.01 17.14
CA SER A 575 -5.05 -3.32 15.85
C SER A 575 -4.52 -4.23 14.75
N LEU A 576 -4.01 -5.42 15.11
CA LEU A 576 -3.57 -6.43 14.15
C LEU A 576 -4.78 -7.13 13.54
N PRO A 577 -4.76 -7.40 12.22
CA PRO A 577 -5.74 -8.29 11.63
C PRO A 577 -5.61 -9.70 12.21
N LYS A 578 -6.72 -10.45 12.20
CA LYS A 578 -6.72 -11.87 12.50
C LYS A 578 -6.59 -12.67 11.19
N PRO A 579 -5.70 -13.66 11.11
CA PRO A 579 -5.50 -14.41 9.87
C PRO A 579 -6.74 -15.18 9.43
N GLY A 580 -7.11 -15.04 8.16
CA GLY A 580 -8.24 -15.74 7.54
C GLY A 580 -9.64 -15.35 8.02
N GLU A 581 -9.78 -14.27 8.81
CA GLU A 581 -11.04 -13.52 8.97
C GLU A 581 -11.09 -12.38 7.93
N GLU A 582 -12.30 -11.96 7.51
CA GLU A 582 -12.43 -10.82 6.61
C GLU A 582 -12.15 -9.49 7.34
N LEU A 583 -11.38 -8.61 6.69
CA LEU A 583 -11.15 -7.25 7.20
C LEU A 583 -12.43 -6.45 7.08
N GLU A 584 -13.14 -6.28 8.21
CA GLU A 584 -14.38 -5.51 8.26
C GLU A 584 -14.22 -4.14 7.61
N SER A 585 -14.98 -3.90 6.54
CA SER A 585 -15.13 -2.62 5.88
C SER A 585 -15.98 -1.68 6.74
N HIS A 586 -15.43 -1.29 7.89
CA HIS A 586 -15.95 -0.27 8.79
C HIS A 586 -16.11 1.07 8.03
N SER A 587 -17.25 1.23 7.37
CA SER A 587 -17.68 2.50 6.77
C SER A 587 -17.60 3.59 7.84
N LEU A 588 -16.78 4.60 7.56
CA LEU A 588 -16.50 5.68 8.52
C LEU A 588 -17.72 6.60 8.60
N ASN A 589 -18.68 6.24 9.46
CA ASN A 589 -19.79 7.09 9.89
C ASN A 589 -19.28 8.24 10.79
N THR A 590 -18.48 9.15 10.20
CA THR A 590 -17.83 10.30 10.84
C THR A 590 -18.79 11.47 11.09
N THR A 591 -19.97 11.18 11.64
CA THR A 591 -21.03 12.18 11.91
C THR A 591 -21.08 12.66 13.37
N ASN A 592 -20.33 12.05 14.30
CA ASN A 592 -20.49 12.27 15.75
C ASN A 592 -19.25 12.80 16.51
N SER A 593 -18.22 13.34 15.83
CA SER A 593 -17.08 13.99 16.54
C SER A 593 -17.24 15.52 16.70
N TYR A 594 -17.77 16.22 15.70
CA TYR A 594 -17.82 17.69 15.65
C TYR A 594 -18.94 18.37 16.48
N LYS A 595 -19.52 17.69 17.49
CA LYS A 595 -20.64 18.22 18.31
C LYS A 595 -20.34 18.55 19.77
N LYS A 596 -19.08 18.42 20.23
CA LYS A 596 -18.63 18.92 21.54
C LYS A 596 -17.49 19.93 21.40
N ASN A 597 -17.88 21.19 21.13
CA ASN A 597 -17.12 22.41 21.51
C ASN A 597 -17.89 23.72 21.22
N SER A 598 -19.05 23.68 20.56
CA SER A 598 -19.88 24.88 20.32
C SER A 598 -21.00 25.07 21.36
N THR A 599 -20.64 25.38 22.61
CA THR A 599 -21.57 25.87 23.68
C THR A 599 -20.82 26.47 24.89
N LYS A 600 -20.02 27.54 24.70
CA LYS A 600 -19.64 28.45 25.82
C LYS A 600 -19.04 29.81 25.39
N ILE A 601 -19.77 30.58 24.59
CA ILE A 601 -19.49 32.02 24.42
C ILE A 601 -20.79 32.82 24.65
N GLN A 602 -20.96 33.33 25.88
CA GLN A 602 -21.86 34.43 26.19
C GLN A 602 -21.21 35.36 27.22
N SER A 603 -21.50 36.65 27.07
CA SER A 603 -21.26 37.74 28.03
C SER A 603 -19.87 37.86 28.68
N SER A 604 -18.98 38.64 28.04
CA SER A 604 -18.52 39.88 28.69
C SER A 604 -18.18 40.96 27.64
N ARG A 605 -18.71 42.17 27.85
CA ARG A 605 -18.29 43.39 27.13
C ARG A 605 -17.30 44.12 28.02
N GLN A 606 -16.09 44.36 27.54
CA GLN A 606 -15.40 45.66 27.56
C GLN A 606 -14.05 45.47 26.84
N GLY A 607 -13.49 46.53 26.28
CA GLY A 607 -12.31 46.41 25.42
C GLY A 607 -11.33 47.57 25.56
N ARG A 608 -10.15 47.38 24.98
CA ARG A 608 -9.22 48.42 24.54
C ARG A 608 -8.31 47.80 23.46
N GLY A 609 -7.79 48.63 22.56
CA GLY A 609 -6.96 48.16 21.45
C GLY A 609 -5.55 47.76 21.89
N GLY A 610 -5.01 46.73 21.26
CA GLY A 610 -3.63 46.27 21.40
C GLY A 610 -3.26 45.37 20.23
N SER A 611 -2.08 45.57 19.64
CA SER A 611 -1.62 44.83 18.46
C SER A 611 -0.96 43.51 18.87
N ASN A 612 -1.69 42.40 18.79
CA ASN A 612 -1.11 41.08 19.05
C ASN A 612 -0.39 40.54 17.80
N LYS A 613 0.91 40.25 17.97
CA LYS A 613 1.61 39.28 17.13
C LYS A 613 1.07 37.89 17.47
N TYR A 614 0.88 37.03 16.47
CA TYR A 614 0.69 35.61 16.72
C TYR A 614 2.08 34.97 16.88
N ASN A 615 2.48 34.76 18.13
CA ASN A 615 3.37 33.64 18.43
C ASN A 615 2.54 32.36 18.34
N TYR A 616 3.06 31.34 17.66
CA TYR A 616 2.69 29.97 17.98
C TYR A 616 3.59 29.56 19.16
N GLU A 617 2.97 29.13 20.25
CA GLU A 617 3.64 28.29 21.25
C GLU A 617 3.41 26.85 20.81
N GLU A 618 4.49 26.06 20.72
CA GLU A 618 4.44 24.67 20.30
C GLU A 618 4.09 23.82 21.53
N GLU A 619 3.01 23.01 21.45
CA GLU A 619 2.78 21.95 22.44
C GLU A 619 3.74 20.79 22.12
N GLU A 620 4.72 20.58 22.99
CA GLU A 620 5.74 19.53 22.86
C GLU A 620 5.15 18.13 23.07
N ASP A 621 4.57 17.53 22.01
CA ASP A 621 4.31 16.09 21.95
C ASP A 621 5.65 15.36 21.74
N GLU A 622 6.13 14.65 22.76
CA GLU A 622 7.43 13.95 22.78
C GLU A 622 7.55 12.89 21.66
N ASN A 623 8.20 13.25 20.55
CA ASN A 623 8.46 12.35 19.42
C ASN A 623 9.89 11.77 19.47
N GLU A 624 10.11 10.79 20.33
CA GLU A 624 11.28 9.89 20.19
C GLU A 624 11.13 9.02 18.92
N ASP A 625 11.71 9.46 17.79
CA ASP A 625 12.28 8.62 16.70
C ASP A 625 12.72 9.45 15.44
N GLU A 626 13.38 10.61 15.60
CA GLU A 626 14.03 11.29 14.45
C GLU A 626 15.35 10.61 14.03
N VAL A 627 15.27 9.65 13.10
CA VAL A 627 16.44 9.12 12.41
C VAL A 627 16.85 10.07 11.27
N GLU A 628 17.74 11.01 11.57
CA GLU A 628 18.25 12.04 10.64
C GLU A 628 18.94 11.44 9.39
N PHE A 629 18.23 11.35 8.26
CA PHE A 629 18.80 10.86 7.00
C PHE A 629 19.69 11.92 6.34
N ARG A 630 20.95 12.02 6.79
CA ARG A 630 21.93 13.02 6.33
C ARG A 630 22.32 12.85 4.86
N SER A 631 21.63 13.57 3.96
CA SER A 631 22.05 13.74 2.57
C SER A 631 23.36 14.55 2.48
N THR A 632 24.47 13.90 2.13
CA THR A 632 25.83 14.47 2.13
C THR A 632 26.14 15.35 0.90
N SER A 633 25.37 16.43 0.72
CA SER A 633 25.62 17.41 -0.35
C SER A 633 26.90 18.23 -0.10
N ARG A 634 28.02 17.80 -0.70
CA ARG A 634 29.30 18.54 -0.66
C ARG A 634 29.14 19.94 -1.27
N GLN A 635 29.26 20.97 -0.44
CA GLN A 635 29.30 22.36 -0.90
C GLN A 635 30.60 22.66 -1.68
N HIS A 636 30.51 22.74 -3.01
CA HIS A 636 31.53 23.43 -3.79
C HIS A 636 31.30 24.94 -3.72
N LYS A 637 32.10 25.61 -2.89
CA LYS A 637 32.23 27.08 -2.92
C LYS A 637 32.87 27.51 -4.24
N PHE A 638 32.30 28.51 -4.89
CA PHE A 638 33.05 29.46 -5.72
C PHE A 638 32.76 30.89 -5.25
N ARG A 639 33.67 31.80 -5.58
CA ARG A 639 33.69 33.21 -5.14
C ARG A 639 32.70 34.06 -5.93
#